data_AF-A0A371K476-F1
#
_entry.id   AF-A0A371K476-F1
#
_cell.length_a   1.000
_cell.length_b   1.000
_cell.length_c   1.000
_cell.angle_alpha   90.00
_cell.angle_beta   90.00
_cell.angle_gamma   90.00
#
_symmetry.space_group_name_H-M   'P 1'
#
loop_
_entity.id
_entity.type
_entity.pdbx_description
1 polymer ?
#
loop_
_entity_poly.entity_id
_entity_poly.type
_entity_poly.pdbx_seq_one_letter_code
_entity_poly.pdbx_strand_id
1 'polypeptide(L)'
;MTLLLSAQATAQPRTLDDFESTTPWTVVASNQVSASLRLADGAQGKAVCLDYDFNGVSGYAGLQRALPMEYPDNYAYSFQLRGDSPVNDLQFKLVDDSGDNVWWVNRPKYAFPSQWTPVVYKKRHISRAWGPAPDPTLRRSAKLEFTIYNSSGGKGSVCFDQLAFRALPVDDRAPLTGRVTATTSAQGSRAEYAVDGNPATAWHAGFATDPDPALTLDLGRVREFGGVVLRWSAQEYASDYRLQLSDDGREWREARTVLGGDGGSDYLALPESEARYLRLLPMNGLGLGFGLAEVEVQPLSFAATDNDFVAAIAKDAPRGRYPRGFTGEQPYWTVVGVDGGQDQGLIGEDGAIEMGKGGFSIEPFVVSDGKLVTWADVQLKQSLQDGYLPIPSVHWAHPDFALDVTAFAQGTRERSRLYGRYRLSNTSKTARRYVFVLAARPFQVNPPTQFLNTVGGVAAIRSLRADAHGFSAEGAAGAQAARRIQATAADAAAVGSFDGGEIAERLARMPWSEPCRDCTPQGEILRRLGGSTATEFQNDRTGLASGALFYVLDLAPGESREFGWSGALSGADSGAFAGVEELQATQQLVAQQWRDKLDRVRIRVPRQGQHVVDTLRTGLAHMLISRVGPRLQPGTRSYSRAWIRDGAMIGEGLLRMGREDVAEEFLRWYAPYQFDNGKVPCCVDDRGSDPVPENDSHGELIFTVAEVYRYRRDRALLEAMWPHVAGAVKYMDELRLSERTAENRARNAAFYGMMPASISHEGYSAKPMHSYWDNFWALRGYKDAVEIAQWLGKDEDARRFAASRDQFRDDLYASIAAATRDRGIDFIPGAAELGDFDATSTTIALAPGGEQGRLPETLLRNTFERYWREFVDRRDGRREWKDYTPYELRTIGSFVRLGWRERAHEALDFFFKDQQPRAWNQWAEVVSRTPRKPFFVGDLPHAWVESDYVRSALDLFAYTRDLDEALVIGAGLPGDWLDGEGVSVQGLRTPYGPLGYALRRDGGRVNLTLEAGLRVPEGGVVLSWPYPQAPGATRIDGQPAQWRNGELRIDRVPAQVVVELPR
;
A
#
# COMPACT_ATOMS: atom_id res chain seq x y z
N MET A 1 -32.15 33.81 44.71
CA MET A 1 -32.96 33.02 43.76
C MET A 1 -32.06 31.90 43.26
N THR A 2 -32.30 30.70 43.76
CA THR A 2 -31.39 29.55 43.73
C THR A 2 -31.43 28.89 42.35
N LEU A 3 -30.32 28.91 41.62
CA LEU A 3 -30.15 28.15 40.38
C LEU A 3 -29.88 26.68 40.74
N LEU A 4 -30.85 25.82 40.44
CA LEU A 4 -30.74 24.37 40.48
C LEU A 4 -29.72 23.90 39.45
N LEU A 5 -28.53 23.52 39.91
CA LEU A 5 -27.63 22.61 39.20
C LEU A 5 -28.30 21.24 39.17
N SER A 6 -28.94 20.90 38.06
CA SER A 6 -29.34 19.53 37.76
C SER A 6 -28.07 18.70 37.51
N ALA A 7 -27.60 18.01 38.54
CA ALA A 7 -26.67 16.90 38.38
C ALA A 7 -27.35 15.83 37.51
N GLN A 8 -26.91 15.65 36.26
CA GLN A 8 -27.28 14.48 35.49
C GLN A 8 -26.70 13.26 36.19
N ALA A 9 -27.56 12.52 36.89
CA ALA A 9 -27.19 11.24 37.50
C ALA A 9 -26.70 10.30 36.40
N THR A 10 -25.47 9.78 36.54
CA THR A 10 -24.95 8.73 35.69
C THR A 10 -25.84 7.50 35.83
N ALA A 11 -26.40 7.01 34.72
CA ALA A 11 -27.22 5.80 34.73
C ALA A 11 -26.38 4.60 35.19
N GLN A 12 -26.92 3.75 36.06
CA GLN A 12 -26.25 2.52 36.45
C GLN A 12 -26.05 1.60 35.24
N PRO A 13 -24.96 0.81 35.18
CA PRO A 13 -24.77 -0.18 34.13
C PRO A 13 -25.95 -1.15 34.06
N ARG A 14 -26.48 -1.40 32.86
CA ARG A 14 -27.50 -2.41 32.57
C ARG A 14 -26.84 -3.64 31.98
N THR A 15 -26.97 -4.80 32.63
CA THR A 15 -26.56 -6.10 32.05
C THR A 15 -27.44 -6.43 30.84
N LEU A 16 -26.81 -6.75 29.72
CA LEU A 16 -27.44 -7.18 28.46
C LEU A 16 -27.41 -8.70 28.30
N ASP A 17 -26.34 -9.35 28.79
CA ASP A 17 -26.17 -10.80 28.83
C ASP A 17 -25.24 -11.17 30.00
N ASP A 18 -25.61 -12.15 30.80
CA ASP A 18 -24.79 -12.74 31.86
C ASP A 18 -24.01 -13.99 31.39
N PHE A 19 -24.27 -14.46 30.16
CA PHE A 19 -23.65 -15.62 29.53
C PHE A 19 -23.85 -16.94 30.29
N GLU A 20 -24.98 -17.08 30.98
CA GLU A 20 -25.37 -18.33 31.65
C GLU A 20 -25.93 -19.40 30.69
N SER A 21 -26.20 -19.04 29.42
CA SER A 21 -26.71 -19.96 28.39
C SER A 21 -26.16 -19.65 27.00
N THR A 22 -25.90 -20.70 26.21
CA THR A 22 -25.55 -20.57 24.78
C THR A 22 -26.77 -20.33 23.88
N THR A 23 -27.98 -20.59 24.36
CA THR A 23 -29.24 -20.54 23.57
C THR A 23 -29.48 -19.22 22.82
N PRO A 24 -29.18 -18.04 23.39
CA PRO A 24 -29.38 -16.76 22.69
C PRO A 24 -28.39 -16.50 21.54
N TRP A 25 -27.35 -17.32 21.42
CA TRP A 25 -26.20 -17.09 20.55
C TRP A 25 -26.17 -18.07 19.39
N THR A 26 -25.89 -17.56 18.20
CA THR A 26 -25.69 -18.34 16.97
C THR A 26 -24.22 -18.30 16.57
N VAL A 27 -23.65 -19.46 16.23
CA VAL A 27 -22.30 -19.55 15.68
C VAL A 27 -22.30 -19.08 14.22
N VAL A 28 -21.35 -18.22 13.89
CA VAL A 28 -21.06 -17.81 12.50
C VAL A 28 -19.61 -18.17 12.18
N ALA A 29 -19.37 -18.83 11.04
CA ALA A 29 -18.03 -19.22 10.61
C ALA A 29 -17.91 -19.15 9.08
N SER A 30 -16.72 -18.84 8.59
CA SER A 30 -16.41 -18.81 7.16
C SER A 30 -16.10 -20.20 6.59
N ASN A 31 -15.90 -20.31 5.27
CA ASN A 31 -15.56 -21.56 4.58
C ASN A 31 -14.41 -22.30 5.30
N GLN A 32 -14.58 -23.60 5.51
CA GLN A 32 -13.58 -24.49 6.16
C GLN A 32 -13.14 -24.08 7.58
N VAL A 33 -13.81 -23.12 8.24
CA VAL A 33 -13.59 -22.81 9.66
C VAL A 33 -14.58 -23.58 10.53
N SER A 34 -14.08 -24.25 11.55
CA SER A 34 -14.89 -24.96 12.54
C SER A 34 -15.11 -24.07 13.77
N ALA A 35 -16.34 -23.97 14.26
CA ALA A 35 -16.65 -23.21 15.46
C ALA A 35 -17.82 -23.82 16.25
N SER A 36 -17.77 -23.70 17.58
CA SER A 36 -18.82 -24.18 18.48
C SER A 36 -18.87 -23.37 19.78
N LEU A 37 -20.02 -23.43 20.48
CA LEU A 37 -20.19 -22.78 21.79
C LEU A 37 -20.24 -23.82 22.90
N ARG A 38 -19.60 -23.51 24.03
CA ARG A 38 -19.76 -24.26 25.29
C ARG A 38 -19.88 -23.33 26.49
N LEU A 39 -20.41 -23.87 27.58
CA LEU A 39 -20.38 -23.21 28.89
C LEU A 39 -19.06 -23.50 29.61
N ALA A 40 -18.59 -22.53 30.38
CA ALA A 40 -17.44 -22.64 31.29
C ALA A 40 -17.66 -21.81 32.56
N ASP A 41 -16.76 -21.90 33.54
CA ASP A 41 -16.88 -21.12 34.78
C ASP A 41 -16.57 -19.63 34.53
N GLY A 42 -17.50 -18.74 34.87
CA GLY A 42 -17.43 -17.29 34.64
C GLY A 42 -16.53 -16.53 35.61
N ALA A 43 -16.42 -15.23 35.40
CA ALA A 43 -15.95 -14.29 36.43
C ALA A 43 -16.98 -14.22 37.55
N GLN A 44 -18.26 -14.36 37.18
CA GLN A 44 -19.39 -14.57 38.09
C GLN A 44 -20.29 -15.64 37.46
N GLY A 45 -20.56 -16.76 38.16
CA GLY A 45 -21.43 -17.82 37.61
C GLY A 45 -20.79 -18.59 36.45
N LYS A 46 -21.44 -18.62 35.29
CA LYS A 46 -20.97 -19.25 34.04
C LYS A 46 -20.55 -18.21 33.01
N ALA A 47 -20.01 -18.71 31.90
CA ALA A 47 -19.61 -17.94 30.75
C ALA A 47 -19.81 -18.77 29.48
N VAL A 48 -19.95 -18.09 28.34
CA VAL A 48 -19.97 -18.73 27.02
C VAL A 48 -18.59 -18.61 26.39
N CYS A 49 -18.04 -19.75 25.98
CA CYS A 49 -16.80 -19.83 25.22
C CYS A 49 -17.09 -20.19 23.76
N LEU A 50 -16.45 -19.47 22.84
CA LEU A 50 -16.33 -19.80 21.43
C LEU A 50 -15.05 -20.59 21.22
N ASP A 51 -15.20 -21.89 20.97
CA ASP A 51 -14.10 -22.75 20.54
C ASP A 51 -14.05 -22.74 19.00
N TYR A 52 -12.88 -22.54 18.42
CA TYR A 52 -12.70 -22.43 16.96
C TYR A 52 -11.42 -23.11 16.46
N ASP A 53 -11.43 -23.49 15.19
CA ASP A 53 -10.25 -23.92 14.43
C ASP A 53 -10.31 -23.35 13.01
N PHE A 54 -9.30 -22.57 12.63
CA PHE A 54 -9.19 -22.01 11.28
C PHE A 54 -8.79 -23.05 10.22
N ASN A 55 -8.35 -24.25 10.60
CA ASN A 55 -7.99 -25.34 9.68
C ASN A 55 -7.02 -24.94 8.55
N GLY A 56 -6.15 -23.94 8.80
CA GLY A 56 -5.17 -23.46 7.82
C GLY A 56 -5.70 -22.50 6.74
N VAL A 57 -6.96 -22.05 6.83
CA VAL A 57 -7.53 -21.02 5.95
C VAL A 57 -7.66 -19.67 6.66
N SER A 58 -7.71 -18.59 5.88
CA SER A 58 -8.12 -17.29 6.40
C SER A 58 -9.62 -17.30 6.70
N GLY A 59 -10.09 -16.34 7.50
CA GLY A 59 -11.51 -16.20 7.77
C GLY A 59 -11.82 -15.89 9.23
N TYR A 60 -13.02 -16.27 9.67
CA TYR A 60 -13.53 -15.88 10.97
C TYR A 60 -14.41 -16.95 11.62
N ALA A 61 -14.43 -16.90 12.95
CA ALA A 61 -15.40 -17.57 13.80
C ALA A 61 -16.01 -16.52 14.73
N GLY A 62 -17.31 -16.60 15.00
CA GLY A 62 -17.98 -15.65 15.86
C GLY A 62 -19.23 -16.21 16.52
N LEU A 63 -19.72 -15.46 17.51
CA LEU A 63 -21.02 -15.64 18.12
C LEU A 63 -21.86 -14.38 17.90
N GLN A 64 -23.05 -14.56 17.36
CA GLN A 64 -23.98 -13.48 17.03
C GLN A 64 -25.28 -13.64 17.81
N ARG A 65 -25.84 -12.53 18.28
CA ARG A 65 -27.12 -12.47 19.00
C ARG A 65 -28.01 -11.38 18.41
N ALA A 66 -29.30 -11.68 18.25
CA ALA A 66 -30.31 -10.66 18.04
C ALA A 66 -30.47 -9.84 19.32
N LEU A 67 -30.10 -8.56 19.27
CA LEU A 67 -30.07 -7.66 20.41
C LEU A 67 -30.39 -6.22 19.95
N PRO A 68 -31.68 -5.88 19.76
CA PRO A 68 -32.07 -4.55 19.35
C PRO A 68 -31.69 -3.50 20.39
N MET A 69 -31.03 -2.43 19.97
CA MET A 69 -30.54 -1.35 20.83
C MET A 69 -30.81 0.03 20.21
N GLU A 70 -31.09 1.00 21.08
CA GLU A 70 -31.05 2.44 20.75
C GLU A 70 -29.93 3.10 21.55
N TYR A 71 -29.20 4.02 20.92
CA TYR A 71 -27.99 4.59 21.49
C TYR A 71 -28.17 6.06 21.91
N PRO A 72 -27.74 6.45 23.13
CA PRO A 72 -27.65 7.84 23.55
C PRO A 72 -26.43 8.54 22.92
N ASP A 73 -26.27 9.84 23.16
CA ASP A 73 -25.17 10.64 22.61
C ASP A 73 -23.78 10.17 23.04
N ASN A 74 -23.65 9.57 24.23
CA ASN A 74 -22.43 8.95 24.72
C ASN A 74 -22.72 7.73 25.59
N TYR A 75 -21.90 6.68 25.48
CA TYR A 75 -22.12 5.40 26.14
C TYR A 75 -20.85 4.55 26.17
N ALA A 76 -20.89 3.48 26.97
CA ALA A 76 -19.90 2.43 26.98
C ALA A 76 -20.53 1.04 27.07
N TYR A 77 -19.91 0.08 26.38
CA TYR A 77 -20.04 -1.34 26.64
C TYR A 77 -18.95 -1.79 27.59
N SER A 78 -19.26 -2.76 28.44
CA SER A 78 -18.28 -3.48 29.24
C SER A 78 -18.58 -4.96 29.25
N PHE A 79 -17.56 -5.81 29.25
CA PHE A 79 -17.67 -7.25 29.41
C PHE A 79 -16.39 -7.83 30.02
N GLN A 80 -16.46 -9.05 30.52
CA GLN A 80 -15.32 -9.84 30.96
C GLN A 80 -14.87 -10.74 29.82
N LEU A 81 -13.56 -10.81 29.62
CA LEU A 81 -12.92 -11.62 28.59
C LEU A 81 -11.83 -12.48 29.21
N ARG A 82 -11.75 -13.75 28.79
CA ARG A 82 -10.54 -14.56 28.89
C ARG A 82 -10.41 -15.43 27.65
N GLY A 83 -9.20 -15.82 27.28
CA GLY A 83 -9.00 -16.73 26.15
C GLY A 83 -7.69 -17.48 26.21
N ASP A 84 -7.73 -18.71 25.69
CA ASP A 84 -6.56 -19.47 25.27
C ASP A 84 -6.60 -19.50 23.73
N SER A 85 -6.02 -18.47 23.14
CA SER A 85 -6.13 -18.18 21.72
C SER A 85 -4.81 -17.61 21.21
N PRO A 86 -4.36 -18.01 20.01
CA PRO A 86 -3.34 -17.26 19.29
C PRO A 86 -3.73 -15.79 19.14
N VAL A 87 -2.74 -14.95 18.81
CA VAL A 87 -2.86 -13.48 18.71
C VAL A 87 -3.62 -13.11 17.42
N ASN A 88 -4.89 -13.48 17.39
CA ASN A 88 -5.86 -13.21 16.33
C ASN A 88 -6.59 -11.88 16.59
N ASP A 89 -7.32 -11.38 15.61
CA ASP A 89 -8.03 -10.12 15.75
C ASP A 89 -9.32 -10.34 16.56
N LEU A 90 -9.62 -9.44 17.49
CA LEU A 90 -10.89 -9.40 18.22
C LEU A 90 -11.77 -8.28 17.65
N GLN A 91 -12.94 -8.65 17.15
CA GLN A 91 -13.92 -7.70 16.64
C GLN A 91 -15.20 -7.75 17.49
N PHE A 92 -15.73 -6.58 17.78
CA PHE A 92 -17.06 -6.38 18.37
C PHE A 92 -17.90 -5.63 17.36
N LYS A 93 -18.97 -6.24 16.83
CA LYS A 93 -19.78 -5.66 15.75
C LYS A 93 -21.21 -5.39 16.20
N LEU A 94 -21.77 -4.32 15.65
CA LEU A 94 -23.15 -3.88 15.80
C LEU A 94 -23.73 -3.74 14.40
N VAL A 95 -24.80 -4.48 14.10
CA VAL A 95 -25.39 -4.57 12.76
C VAL A 95 -26.80 -3.98 12.80
N ASP A 96 -27.17 -3.17 11.81
CA ASP A 96 -28.51 -2.61 11.73
C ASP A 96 -29.60 -3.62 11.30
N ASP A 97 -30.84 -3.14 11.23
CA ASP A 97 -32.00 -3.95 10.83
C ASP A 97 -31.91 -4.46 9.39
N SER A 98 -31.22 -3.73 8.51
CA SER A 98 -31.05 -4.12 7.10
C SER A 98 -30.03 -5.25 6.93
N GLY A 99 -29.05 -5.34 7.83
CA GLY A 99 -27.88 -6.20 7.69
C GLY A 99 -26.76 -5.58 6.84
N ASP A 100 -27.04 -4.50 6.11
CA ASP A 100 -26.10 -3.86 5.20
C ASP A 100 -25.12 -2.91 5.92
N ASN A 101 -25.51 -2.32 7.07
CA ASN A 101 -24.66 -1.37 7.81
C ASN A 101 -24.10 -1.98 9.10
N VAL A 102 -22.78 -1.88 9.24
CA VAL A 102 -22.02 -2.45 10.37
C VAL A 102 -21.13 -1.40 11.00
N TRP A 103 -21.15 -1.37 12.34
CA TRP A 103 -20.20 -0.63 13.18
C TRP A 103 -19.41 -1.61 14.01
N TRP A 104 -18.18 -1.27 14.34
CA TRP A 104 -17.32 -2.17 15.08
C TRP A 104 -16.30 -1.49 15.99
N VAL A 105 -15.79 -2.28 16.93
CA VAL A 105 -14.45 -2.09 17.49
C VAL A 105 -13.60 -3.21 16.90
N ASN A 106 -12.54 -2.87 16.17
CA ASN A 106 -11.57 -3.83 15.67
C ASN A 106 -10.26 -3.70 16.48
N ARG A 107 -9.81 -4.79 17.11
CA ARG A 107 -8.53 -4.88 17.81
C ARG A 107 -7.66 -5.92 17.10
N PRO A 108 -6.82 -5.49 16.13
CA PRO A 108 -5.93 -6.39 15.43
C PRO A 108 -4.91 -7.01 16.38
N LYS A 109 -4.53 -8.27 16.14
CA LYS A 109 -3.51 -9.00 16.90
C LYS A 109 -3.73 -8.86 18.42
N TYR A 110 -4.94 -9.17 18.88
CA TYR A 110 -5.31 -9.02 20.28
C TYR A 110 -4.63 -10.09 21.14
N ALA A 111 -3.88 -9.66 22.15
CA ALA A 111 -3.29 -10.57 23.14
C ALA A 111 -4.36 -10.99 24.15
N PHE A 112 -4.99 -12.15 23.90
CA PHE A 112 -6.07 -12.66 24.74
C PHE A 112 -5.56 -12.94 26.17
N PRO A 113 -6.19 -12.36 27.20
CA PRO A 113 -5.75 -12.57 28.57
C PRO A 113 -6.15 -13.97 29.05
N SER A 114 -5.25 -14.64 29.75
CA SER A 114 -5.53 -15.95 30.36
C SER A 114 -6.43 -15.86 31.60
N GLN A 115 -6.50 -14.68 32.22
CA GLN A 115 -7.36 -14.37 33.36
C GLN A 115 -8.54 -13.51 32.93
N TRP A 116 -9.66 -13.62 33.65
CA TRP A 116 -10.82 -12.75 33.45
C TRP A 116 -10.40 -11.28 33.59
N THR A 117 -10.49 -10.57 32.48
CA THR A 117 -10.06 -9.17 32.37
C THR A 117 -11.24 -8.33 31.91
N PRO A 118 -11.51 -7.19 32.58
CA PRO A 118 -12.54 -6.27 32.13
C PRO A 118 -12.11 -5.58 30.83
N VAL A 119 -13.02 -5.56 29.86
CA VAL A 119 -12.89 -4.82 28.61
C VAL A 119 -13.97 -3.75 28.58
N VAL A 120 -13.59 -2.52 28.21
CA VAL A 120 -14.52 -1.38 28.07
C VAL A 120 -14.36 -0.77 26.69
N TYR A 121 -15.47 -0.65 25.96
CA TYR A 121 -15.55 0.05 24.69
C TYR A 121 -16.47 1.26 24.83
N LYS A 122 -15.89 2.47 24.81
CA LYS A 122 -16.64 3.73 24.80
C LYS A 122 -17.08 4.04 23.37
N LYS A 123 -18.07 4.93 23.19
CA LYS A 123 -18.55 5.36 21.85
C LYS A 123 -17.41 5.70 20.88
N ARG A 124 -16.36 6.39 21.35
CA ARG A 124 -15.20 6.77 20.51
C ARG A 124 -14.43 5.58 19.92
N HIS A 125 -14.54 4.39 20.52
CA HIS A 125 -13.87 3.18 20.03
C HIS A 125 -14.67 2.49 18.92
N ILE A 126 -15.96 2.82 18.79
CA ILE A 126 -16.87 2.22 17.81
C ILE A 126 -16.86 3.09 16.55
N SER A 127 -16.29 2.55 15.48
CA SER A 127 -16.28 3.19 14.16
C SER A 127 -17.22 2.46 13.21
N ARG A 128 -17.61 3.13 12.12
CA ARG A 128 -18.32 2.46 11.04
C ARG A 128 -17.36 1.52 10.32
N ALA A 129 -17.78 0.28 10.13
CA ALA A 129 -17.03 -0.73 9.39
C ALA A 129 -17.35 -0.65 7.90
N TRP A 130 -18.62 -0.85 7.52
CA TRP A 130 -19.10 -0.75 6.13
C TRP A 130 -20.62 -0.50 6.06
N GLY A 131 -21.10 -0.30 4.83
CA GLY A 131 -22.53 -0.23 4.49
C GLY A 131 -22.88 0.95 3.58
N PRO A 132 -24.09 0.99 2.99
CA PRO A 132 -24.49 2.01 2.03
C PRO A 132 -25.10 3.30 2.63
N ALA A 133 -25.40 3.35 3.94
CA ALA A 133 -26.07 4.51 4.53
C ALA A 133 -25.22 5.79 4.46
N PRO A 134 -25.77 6.98 4.16
CA PRO A 134 -24.95 8.20 4.11
C PRO A 134 -24.55 8.70 5.50
N ASP A 135 -25.42 8.54 6.52
CA ASP A 135 -25.11 8.92 7.91
C ASP A 135 -24.32 7.78 8.59
N PRO A 136 -23.04 7.99 8.96
CA PRO A 136 -22.26 6.98 9.67
C PRO A 136 -22.60 6.88 11.16
N THR A 137 -23.56 7.66 11.67
CA THR A 137 -23.90 7.68 13.10
C THR A 137 -24.69 6.43 13.48
N LEU A 138 -24.16 5.65 14.42
CA LEU A 138 -24.89 4.56 15.03
C LEU A 138 -25.99 5.09 15.96
N ARG A 139 -27.26 4.95 15.54
CA ARG A 139 -28.45 5.32 16.33
C ARG A 139 -29.21 4.12 16.83
N ARG A 140 -29.24 3.05 16.02
CA ARG A 140 -29.91 1.79 16.30
C ARG A 140 -29.10 0.63 15.76
N SER A 141 -29.18 -0.51 16.43
CA SER A 141 -28.69 -1.80 15.93
C SER A 141 -29.71 -2.89 16.22
N ALA A 142 -29.68 -3.96 15.43
CA ALA A 142 -30.54 -5.14 15.55
C ALA A 142 -29.79 -6.33 16.14
N LYS A 143 -28.48 -6.43 15.87
CA LYS A 143 -27.65 -7.57 16.23
C LYS A 143 -26.31 -7.11 16.80
N LEU A 144 -25.77 -7.94 17.68
CA LEU A 144 -24.42 -7.82 18.23
C LEU A 144 -23.64 -9.10 17.91
N GLU A 145 -22.37 -8.95 17.55
CA GLU A 145 -21.48 -10.07 17.24
C GLU A 145 -20.10 -9.88 17.86
N PHE A 146 -19.56 -10.94 18.46
CA PHE A 146 -18.15 -11.07 18.76
C PHE A 146 -17.51 -11.97 17.71
N THR A 147 -16.44 -11.49 17.07
CA THR A 147 -15.76 -12.23 16.00
C THR A 147 -14.27 -12.36 16.34
N ILE A 148 -13.75 -13.56 16.19
CA ILE A 148 -12.32 -13.84 16.13
C ILE A 148 -11.95 -13.99 14.65
N TYR A 149 -11.12 -13.09 14.14
CA TYR A 149 -10.69 -13.08 12.75
C TYR A 149 -9.23 -13.51 12.63
N ASN A 150 -8.93 -14.33 11.62
CA ASN A 150 -7.60 -14.90 11.43
C ASN A 150 -6.55 -13.79 11.18
N SER A 151 -5.55 -13.75 12.06
CA SER A 151 -4.33 -12.93 11.94
C SER A 151 -3.09 -13.81 12.12
N SER A 152 -3.09 -14.66 13.14
CA SER A 152 -2.05 -15.66 13.44
C SER A 152 -2.47 -17.10 13.10
N GLY A 153 -3.73 -17.32 12.72
CA GLY A 153 -4.29 -18.64 12.43
C GLY A 153 -4.51 -19.51 13.67
N GLY A 154 -4.52 -20.83 13.43
CA GLY A 154 -4.61 -21.86 14.46
C GLY A 154 -6.00 -22.08 15.04
N LYS A 155 -6.03 -22.72 16.21
CA LYS A 155 -7.24 -23.03 17.00
C LYS A 155 -7.17 -22.37 18.36
N GLY A 156 -8.32 -22.07 18.94
CA GLY A 156 -8.38 -21.43 20.25
C GLY A 156 -9.78 -21.42 20.86
N SER A 157 -9.85 -20.86 22.07
CA SER A 157 -11.07 -20.66 22.82
C SER A 157 -11.09 -19.24 23.39
N VAL A 158 -12.15 -18.49 23.15
CA VAL A 158 -12.37 -17.16 23.75
C VAL A 158 -13.71 -17.15 24.48
N CYS A 159 -13.68 -16.77 25.75
CA CYS A 159 -14.84 -16.77 26.64
C CYS A 159 -15.26 -15.35 27.01
N PHE A 160 -16.57 -15.14 27.04
CA PHE A 160 -17.22 -13.87 27.33
C PHE A 160 -18.17 -14.03 28.52
N ASP A 161 -18.22 -13.02 29.37
CA ASP A 161 -19.07 -12.95 30.56
C ASP A 161 -19.48 -11.49 30.84
N GLN A 162 -20.59 -11.27 31.54
CA GLN A 162 -21.09 -9.97 32.03
C GLN A 162 -21.13 -8.83 30.99
N LEU A 163 -21.76 -9.05 29.83
CA LEU A 163 -21.96 -7.98 28.85
C LEU A 163 -22.94 -6.95 29.41
N ALA A 164 -22.48 -5.73 29.59
CA ALA A 164 -23.25 -4.62 30.12
C ALA A 164 -23.12 -3.36 29.26
N PHE A 165 -24.08 -2.46 29.43
CA PHE A 165 -24.16 -1.19 28.73
C PHE A 165 -24.47 -0.06 29.71
N ARG A 166 -23.81 1.08 29.52
CA ARG A 166 -23.98 2.27 30.37
C ARG A 166 -24.02 3.54 29.52
N ALA A 167 -25.03 4.38 29.74
CA ALA A 167 -25.03 5.74 29.21
C ALA A 167 -23.98 6.59 29.95
N LEU A 168 -23.17 7.34 29.21
CA LEU A 168 -22.16 8.24 29.77
C LEU A 168 -22.63 9.69 29.63
N PRO A 169 -22.13 10.61 30.48
CA PRO A 169 -22.28 12.04 30.23
C PRO A 169 -21.77 12.40 28.84
N VAL A 170 -22.39 13.40 28.20
CA VAL A 170 -21.90 13.91 26.92
C VAL A 170 -20.48 14.41 27.08
N ASP A 171 -19.59 14.04 26.14
CA ASP A 171 -18.20 14.47 26.17
C ASP A 171 -18.11 16.00 26.23
N ASP A 172 -17.41 16.48 27.26
CA ASP A 172 -17.18 17.89 27.43
C ASP A 172 -16.09 18.38 26.47
N ARG A 173 -16.49 19.22 25.53
CA ARG A 173 -15.63 19.81 24.50
C ARG A 173 -15.08 21.19 24.88
N ALA A 174 -15.26 21.64 26.12
CA ALA A 174 -14.62 22.86 26.60
C ALA A 174 -13.08 22.73 26.53
N PRO A 175 -12.32 23.83 26.45
CA PRO A 175 -10.86 23.80 26.51
C PRO A 175 -10.36 22.98 27.71
N LEU A 176 -9.22 22.29 27.53
CA LEU A 176 -8.57 21.49 28.58
C LEU A 176 -7.71 22.40 29.48
N THR A 177 -8.32 23.47 30.00
CA THR A 177 -7.69 24.40 30.93
C THR A 177 -8.12 24.13 32.36
N GLY A 178 -7.30 24.53 33.33
CA GLY A 178 -7.55 24.25 34.74
C GLY A 178 -6.92 25.28 35.66
N ARG A 179 -7.21 25.16 36.96
CA ARG A 179 -6.55 25.98 37.98
C ARG A 179 -5.22 25.34 38.36
N VAL A 180 -4.15 26.11 38.33
CA VAL A 180 -2.82 25.64 38.69
C VAL A 180 -2.44 26.03 40.12
N THR A 181 -1.71 25.17 40.82
CA THR A 181 -1.07 25.45 42.11
C THR A 181 0.34 24.86 42.12
N ALA A 182 1.27 25.47 42.85
CA ALA A 182 2.61 24.94 43.06
C ALA A 182 2.91 24.77 44.57
N THR A 183 3.73 23.79 44.93
CA THR A 183 4.20 23.61 46.31
C THR A 183 5.23 24.66 46.73
N THR A 184 6.01 25.18 45.77
CA THR A 184 7.05 26.18 45.97
C THR A 184 7.22 27.05 44.71
N SER A 185 7.81 28.24 44.86
CA SER A 185 8.15 29.15 43.75
C SER A 185 9.33 30.04 44.15
N ALA A 186 10.21 30.34 43.19
CA ALA A 186 11.26 31.34 43.38
C ALA A 186 10.67 32.75 43.59
N GLN A 187 11.46 33.66 44.16
CA GLN A 187 11.00 35.03 44.40
C GLN A 187 10.60 35.73 43.09
N GLY A 188 9.36 36.24 43.02
CA GLY A 188 8.82 36.91 41.82
C GLY A 188 8.21 35.97 40.78
N SER A 189 8.33 34.65 40.96
CA SER A 189 7.69 33.61 40.18
C SER A 189 6.38 33.15 40.84
N ARG A 190 5.41 32.68 40.04
CA ARG A 190 4.14 32.10 40.50
C ARG A 190 3.69 30.98 39.58
N ALA A 191 2.87 30.06 40.09
CA ALA A 191 2.41 28.88 39.34
C ALA A 191 1.63 29.24 38.07
N GLU A 192 0.87 30.35 38.10
CA GLU A 192 0.03 30.81 36.99
C GLU A 192 0.83 31.15 35.74
N TYR A 193 2.12 31.46 35.87
CA TYR A 193 3.00 31.70 34.73
C TYR A 193 3.26 30.46 33.88
N ALA A 194 2.93 29.25 34.36
CA ALA A 194 3.04 28.03 33.57
C ALA A 194 1.78 27.73 32.74
N VAL A 195 0.76 28.58 32.77
CA VAL A 195 -0.53 28.37 32.07
C VAL A 195 -1.12 29.69 31.54
N ASP A 196 -0.34 30.76 31.44
CA ASP A 196 -0.82 32.10 31.04
C ASP A 196 -0.77 32.36 29.53
N GLY A 197 -0.24 31.41 28.75
CA GLY A 197 -0.14 31.49 27.29
C GLY A 197 0.95 32.45 26.81
N ASN A 198 1.86 32.88 27.68
CA ASN A 198 2.93 33.81 27.37
C ASN A 198 4.31 33.13 27.54
N PRO A 199 5.02 32.83 26.43
CA PRO A 199 6.30 32.14 26.48
C PRO A 199 7.44 32.96 27.11
N ALA A 200 7.22 34.24 27.43
CA ALA A 200 8.17 35.10 28.12
C ALA A 200 8.06 35.04 29.66
N THR A 201 7.01 34.43 30.19
CA THR A 201 6.81 34.16 31.63
C THR A 201 7.06 32.70 31.93
N ALA A 202 7.50 32.38 33.15
CA ALA A 202 7.72 31.01 33.58
C ALA A 202 7.60 30.84 35.09
N TRP A 203 7.10 29.68 35.51
CA TRP A 203 7.19 29.22 36.90
C TRP A 203 8.61 28.69 37.16
N HIS A 204 9.40 29.47 37.89
CA HIS A 204 10.72 29.07 38.39
C HIS A 204 10.68 28.52 39.81
N ALA A 205 11.48 27.47 40.06
CA ALA A 205 11.81 26.95 41.39
C ALA A 205 13.15 26.19 41.39
N GLY A 206 13.71 25.94 42.58
CA GLY A 206 14.90 25.11 42.76
C GLY A 206 14.55 23.61 42.87
N PHE A 207 15.49 22.72 42.53
CA PHE A 207 15.27 21.27 42.67
C PHE A 207 15.33 20.79 44.12
N ALA A 208 16.12 21.46 44.97
CA ALA A 208 16.33 21.09 46.37
C ALA A 208 15.63 22.08 47.32
N THR A 209 14.29 22.01 47.39
CA THR A 209 13.46 22.82 48.30
C THR A 209 12.73 21.93 49.31
N ASP A 210 12.29 22.50 50.43
CA ASP A 210 11.38 21.83 51.38
C ASP A 210 10.07 22.63 51.48
N PRO A 211 8.95 22.13 50.94
CA PRO A 211 8.77 20.84 50.26
C PRO A 211 9.37 20.80 48.83
N ASP A 212 9.52 19.58 48.28
CA ASP A 212 9.92 19.35 46.88
C ASP A 212 9.01 20.09 45.88
N PRO A 213 9.55 20.56 44.74
CA PRO A 213 8.77 21.28 43.76
C PRO A 213 7.75 20.38 43.05
N ALA A 214 6.50 20.81 43.03
CA ALA A 214 5.42 20.17 42.30
C ALA A 214 4.44 21.21 41.77
N LEU A 215 3.98 21.03 40.53
CA LEU A 215 2.91 21.80 39.91
C LEU A 215 1.68 20.92 39.74
N THR A 216 0.53 21.32 40.26
CA THR A 216 -0.74 20.60 40.13
C THR A 216 -1.75 21.41 39.33
N LEU A 217 -2.31 20.81 38.29
CA LEU A 217 -3.38 21.36 37.46
C LEU A 217 -4.70 20.64 37.76
N ASP A 218 -5.71 21.38 38.22
CA ASP A 218 -7.10 20.90 38.42
C ASP A 218 -7.99 21.31 37.24
N LEU A 219 -8.41 20.34 36.43
CA LEU A 219 -9.33 20.54 35.29
C LEU A 219 -10.79 20.78 35.75
N GLY A 220 -11.05 20.77 37.06
CA GLY A 220 -12.35 21.00 37.69
C GLY A 220 -13.27 19.76 37.72
N ARG A 221 -13.07 18.82 36.79
CA ARG A 221 -13.78 17.53 36.68
C ARG A 221 -12.90 16.51 35.97
N VAL A 222 -13.28 15.23 36.02
CA VAL A 222 -12.61 14.19 35.23
C VAL A 222 -12.82 14.46 33.75
N ARG A 223 -11.73 14.48 32.98
CA ARG A 223 -11.69 14.78 31.54
C ARG A 223 -10.78 13.77 30.84
N GLU A 224 -11.12 13.44 29.59
CA GLU A 224 -10.25 12.67 28.71
C GLU A 224 -9.32 13.59 27.91
N PHE A 225 -8.08 13.16 27.70
CA PHE A 225 -7.06 13.90 26.98
C PHE A 225 -6.04 12.95 26.34
N GLY A 226 -5.31 13.44 25.34
CA GLY A 226 -4.36 12.64 24.57
C GLY A 226 -2.89 12.84 24.96
N GLY A 227 -2.57 13.91 25.68
CA GLY A 227 -1.18 14.20 26.05
C GLY A 227 -1.00 15.50 26.80
N VAL A 228 0.27 15.86 27.03
CA VAL A 228 0.70 17.13 27.61
C VAL A 228 1.89 17.67 26.81
N VAL A 229 1.91 18.98 26.57
CA VAL A 229 3.09 19.70 26.07
C VAL A 229 3.65 20.53 27.20
N LEU A 230 4.94 20.37 27.50
CA LEU A 230 5.67 21.19 28.47
C LEU A 230 6.61 22.10 27.69
N ARG A 231 6.61 23.40 27.97
CA ARG A 231 7.58 24.34 27.41
C ARG A 231 8.46 24.88 28.52
N TRP A 232 9.72 24.50 28.51
CA TRP A 232 10.73 24.96 29.45
C TRP A 232 11.37 26.28 28.99
N SER A 233 11.90 27.03 29.94
CA SER A 233 12.72 28.21 29.65
C SER A 233 14.03 27.79 28.95
N ALA A 234 14.57 28.67 28.10
CA ALA A 234 15.71 28.32 27.25
C ALA A 234 17.01 27.98 28.01
N GLN A 235 17.17 28.43 29.26
CA GLN A 235 18.41 28.28 30.04
C GLN A 235 18.24 27.53 31.37
N GLU A 236 17.01 27.40 31.88
CA GLU A 236 16.71 26.69 33.12
C GLU A 236 15.56 25.72 32.88
N TYR A 237 15.83 24.41 32.90
CA TYR A 237 14.84 23.37 32.63
C TYR A 237 15.10 22.13 33.47
N ALA A 238 14.06 21.32 33.67
CA ALA A 238 14.22 20.00 34.25
C ALA A 238 14.55 18.98 33.15
N SER A 239 15.65 18.27 33.30
CA SER A 239 15.98 17.13 32.44
C SER A 239 15.29 15.85 32.93
N ASP A 240 15.04 15.75 34.24
CA ASP A 240 14.40 14.59 34.84
C ASP A 240 13.13 15.04 35.57
N TYR A 241 11.98 14.43 35.25
CA TYR A 241 10.70 14.76 35.89
C TYR A 241 9.68 13.62 35.76
N ARG A 242 8.62 13.68 36.58
CA ARG A 242 7.48 12.77 36.52
C ARG A 242 6.17 13.50 36.34
N LEU A 243 5.26 12.90 35.58
CA LEU A 243 3.88 13.33 35.43
C LEU A 243 2.96 12.27 36.04
N GLN A 244 2.06 12.71 36.91
CA GLN A 244 1.10 11.86 37.60
C GLN A 244 -0.33 12.35 37.38
N LEU A 245 -1.28 11.41 37.44
CA LEU A 245 -2.71 11.65 37.25
C LEU A 245 -3.49 11.28 38.51
N SER A 246 -4.59 11.97 38.76
CA SER A 246 -5.51 11.65 39.86
C SER A 246 -6.94 12.07 39.53
N ASP A 247 -7.91 11.31 40.03
CA ASP A 247 -9.34 11.61 39.86
C ASP A 247 -9.87 12.45 41.04
N ASP A 248 -9.23 12.34 42.21
CA ASP A 248 -9.67 12.91 43.49
C ASP A 248 -8.64 13.85 44.15
N GLY A 249 -7.43 13.95 43.59
CA GLY A 249 -6.32 14.76 44.08
C GLY A 249 -5.53 14.13 45.24
N ARG A 250 -5.89 12.91 45.65
CA ARG A 250 -5.30 12.19 46.80
C ARG A 250 -4.58 10.93 46.34
N GLU A 251 -5.25 10.11 45.54
CA GLU A 251 -4.66 8.90 44.96
C GLU A 251 -4.03 9.25 43.61
N TRP A 252 -2.71 9.12 43.54
CA TRP A 252 -1.93 9.48 42.35
C TRP A 252 -1.37 8.24 41.68
N ARG A 253 -1.51 8.17 40.36
CA ARG A 253 -0.88 7.16 39.51
C ARG A 253 0.15 7.81 38.60
N GLU A 254 1.29 7.15 38.42
CA GLU A 254 2.30 7.62 37.47
C GLU A 254 1.80 7.42 36.03
N ALA A 255 1.91 8.48 35.23
CA ALA A 255 1.55 8.45 33.81
C ALA A 255 2.79 8.52 32.91
N ARG A 256 3.79 9.31 33.28
CA ARG A 256 5.05 9.42 32.52
C ARG A 256 6.22 9.73 33.43
N THR A 257 7.38 9.17 33.11
CA THR A 257 8.68 9.56 33.65
C THR A 257 9.58 9.90 32.47
N VAL A 258 10.26 11.05 32.55
CA VAL A 258 11.25 11.53 31.59
C VAL A 258 12.59 11.65 32.30
N LEU A 259 13.64 11.19 31.63
CA LEU A 259 15.03 11.22 32.11
C LEU A 259 15.93 11.72 30.99
N GLY A 260 16.81 12.67 31.28
CA GLY A 260 17.75 13.24 30.30
C GLY A 260 17.09 14.08 29.21
N GLY A 261 15.98 14.76 29.52
CA GLY A 261 15.33 15.71 28.63
C GLY A 261 16.26 16.86 28.22
N ASP A 262 16.09 17.38 27.01
CA ASP A 262 16.91 18.42 26.40
C ASP A 262 16.39 19.85 26.61
N GLY A 263 15.24 19.98 27.28
CA GLY A 263 14.56 21.25 27.49
C GLY A 263 13.89 21.77 26.21
N GLY A 264 13.48 23.05 26.21
CA GLY A 264 12.65 23.56 25.12
C GLY A 264 11.23 23.01 25.21
N SER A 265 10.71 22.36 24.16
CA SER A 265 9.34 21.83 24.17
C SER A 265 9.34 20.30 24.24
N ASP A 266 8.79 19.75 25.32
CA ASP A 266 8.63 18.32 25.53
C ASP A 266 7.19 17.92 25.22
N TYR A 267 7.04 16.92 24.37
CA TYR A 267 5.74 16.39 23.95
C TYR A 267 5.53 15.03 24.60
N LEU A 268 4.47 14.90 25.41
CA LEU A 268 4.19 13.68 26.17
C LEU A 268 2.89 13.04 25.67
N ALA A 269 3.01 11.94 24.92
CA ALA A 269 1.87 11.12 24.52
C ALA A 269 1.29 10.38 25.74
N LEU A 270 -0.01 10.55 25.99
CA LEU A 270 -0.76 9.92 27.08
C LEU A 270 -2.10 9.34 26.55
N PRO A 271 -2.07 8.44 25.55
CA PRO A 271 -3.29 7.88 24.96
C PRO A 271 -4.15 7.17 26.02
N GLU A 272 -5.47 7.20 25.83
CA GLU A 272 -6.46 6.59 26.73
C GLU A 272 -6.41 7.12 28.19
N SER A 273 -5.92 8.35 28.40
CA SER A 273 -5.88 8.98 29.72
C SER A 273 -7.17 9.72 30.06
N GLU A 274 -7.63 9.55 31.29
CA GLU A 274 -8.80 10.20 31.88
C GLU A 274 -8.50 10.59 33.33
N ALA A 275 -8.51 11.88 33.67
CA ALA A 275 -8.20 12.34 35.04
C ALA A 275 -8.81 13.71 35.31
N ARG A 276 -8.90 14.10 36.59
CA ARG A 276 -9.23 15.48 36.99
C ARG A 276 -7.99 16.31 37.25
N TYR A 277 -6.98 15.71 37.88
CA TYR A 277 -5.76 16.38 38.31
C TYR A 277 -4.55 15.83 37.57
N LEU A 278 -3.65 16.73 37.15
CA LEU A 278 -2.33 16.41 36.62
C LEU A 278 -1.28 17.03 37.54
N ARG A 279 -0.24 16.27 37.90
CA ARG A 279 0.86 16.75 38.74
C ARG A 279 2.21 16.51 38.08
N LEU A 280 2.94 17.59 37.83
CA LEU A 280 4.32 17.57 37.37
C LEU A 280 5.27 17.66 38.57
N LEU A 281 6.28 16.79 38.60
CA LEU A 281 7.30 16.69 39.63
C LEU A 281 8.69 16.83 38.98
N PRO A 282 9.25 18.05 38.89
CA PRO A 282 10.63 18.28 38.47
C PRO A 282 11.60 17.66 39.47
N MET A 283 12.56 16.85 39.01
CA MET A 283 13.49 16.12 39.89
C MET A 283 14.93 16.62 39.76
N ASN A 284 15.40 16.89 38.54
CA ASN A 284 16.79 17.29 38.27
C ASN A 284 16.94 18.05 36.95
N GLY A 285 18.06 18.76 36.77
CA GLY A 285 18.41 19.51 35.57
C GLY A 285 19.90 19.91 35.55
N LEU A 286 20.35 20.61 34.50
CA LEU A 286 21.75 21.06 34.38
C LEU A 286 22.14 22.13 35.42
N GLY A 287 21.16 22.89 35.92
CA GLY A 287 21.35 23.95 36.92
C GLY A 287 20.77 23.59 38.30
N LEU A 288 20.77 24.56 39.22
CA LEU A 288 20.20 24.40 40.57
C LEU A 288 18.65 24.50 40.60
N GLY A 289 18.04 24.93 39.50
CA GLY A 289 16.60 25.09 39.36
C GLY A 289 16.16 24.99 37.91
N PHE A 290 14.87 25.23 37.69
CA PHE A 290 14.20 25.14 36.40
C PHE A 290 13.21 26.30 36.24
N GLY A 291 12.83 26.58 34.99
CA GLY A 291 11.73 27.46 34.63
C GLY A 291 10.79 26.76 33.65
N LEU A 292 9.51 26.64 34.01
CA LEU A 292 8.46 26.09 33.16
C LEU A 292 7.57 27.22 32.64
N ALA A 293 7.66 27.50 31.35
CA ALA A 293 6.91 28.55 30.69
C ALA A 293 5.46 28.14 30.41
N GLU A 294 5.21 26.91 29.94
CA GLU A 294 3.84 26.46 29.66
C GLU A 294 3.63 24.97 29.97
N VAL A 295 2.40 24.65 30.37
CA VAL A 295 1.83 23.29 30.46
C VAL A 295 0.49 23.28 29.76
N GLU A 296 0.43 22.61 28.62
CA GLU A 296 -0.78 22.50 27.80
C GLU A 296 -1.29 21.05 27.80
N VAL A 297 -2.51 20.83 28.29
CA VAL A 297 -3.18 19.53 28.18
C VAL A 297 -3.81 19.40 26.80
N GLN A 298 -3.44 18.35 26.08
CA GLN A 298 -3.78 18.17 24.68
C GLN A 298 -5.01 17.27 24.48
N PRO A 299 -5.86 17.52 23.47
CA PRO A 299 -7.04 16.70 23.20
C PRO A 299 -6.67 15.26 22.81
N LEU A 300 -7.64 14.35 22.81
CA LEU A 300 -7.45 12.94 22.42
C LEU A 300 -6.76 12.76 21.06
N SER A 301 -7.05 13.64 20.09
CA SER A 301 -6.47 13.60 18.74
C SER A 301 -4.96 13.87 18.70
N PHE A 302 -4.36 14.39 19.78
CA PHE A 302 -2.93 14.72 19.81
C PHE A 302 -2.03 13.49 19.74
N ALA A 303 -2.46 12.37 20.33
CA ALA A 303 -1.69 11.12 20.33
C ALA A 303 -2.64 9.92 20.27
N ALA A 304 -3.70 10.02 19.45
CA ALA A 304 -4.62 8.91 19.23
C ALA A 304 -3.90 7.70 18.60
N THR A 305 -2.89 7.97 17.79
CA THR A 305 -1.90 7.02 17.27
C THR A 305 -0.49 7.61 17.38
N ASP A 306 0.54 6.78 17.24
CA ASP A 306 1.95 7.24 17.17
C ASP A 306 2.16 8.22 15.99
N ASN A 307 1.43 8.02 14.89
CA ASN A 307 1.46 8.92 13.74
C ASN A 307 0.85 10.29 14.06
N ASP A 308 -0.26 10.34 14.79
CA ASP A 308 -0.89 11.61 15.20
C ASP A 308 0.04 12.39 16.14
N PHE A 309 0.73 11.68 17.04
CA PHE A 309 1.71 12.28 17.95
C PHE A 309 2.87 12.93 17.19
N VAL A 310 3.49 12.20 16.26
CA VAL A 310 4.58 12.75 15.44
C VAL A 310 4.09 13.87 14.52
N ALA A 311 2.88 13.77 13.96
CA ALA A 311 2.30 14.83 13.13
C ALA A 311 2.05 16.11 13.95
N ALA A 312 1.62 15.99 15.21
CA ALA A 312 1.45 17.13 16.11
C ALA A 312 2.79 17.85 16.38
N ILE A 313 3.87 17.09 16.59
CA ILE A 313 5.22 17.63 16.78
C ILE A 313 5.74 18.28 15.48
N ALA A 314 5.59 17.59 14.35
CA ALA A 314 6.06 18.04 13.05
C ALA A 314 5.40 19.35 12.59
N LYS A 315 4.17 19.63 13.05
CA LYS A 315 3.46 20.89 12.79
C LYS A 315 4.15 22.11 13.42
N ASP A 316 4.77 21.93 14.57
CA ASP A 316 5.48 23.00 15.31
C ASP A 316 6.96 23.08 14.91
N ALA A 317 7.46 22.10 14.15
CA ALA A 317 8.84 22.02 13.70
C ALA A 317 9.07 22.75 12.36
N PRO A 318 10.28 23.28 12.10
CA PRO A 318 10.64 23.80 10.79
C PRO A 318 10.51 22.71 9.70
N ARG A 319 10.02 23.11 8.52
CA ARG A 319 9.96 22.23 7.34
C ARG A 319 11.35 21.64 7.04
N GLY A 320 11.41 20.35 6.69
CA GLY A 320 12.66 19.62 6.49
C GLY A 320 13.15 18.87 7.73
N ARG A 321 12.59 19.17 8.91
CA ARG A 321 12.94 18.48 10.15
C ARG A 321 12.35 17.06 10.21
N TYR A 322 11.07 16.91 9.91
CA TYR A 322 10.38 15.63 9.84
C TYR A 322 10.13 15.23 8.38
N PRO A 323 9.93 13.93 8.10
CA PRO A 323 9.56 13.48 6.75
C PRO A 323 8.32 14.20 6.25
N ARG A 324 8.29 14.47 4.95
CA ARG A 324 7.22 15.21 4.26
C ARG A 324 5.80 14.72 4.59
N GLY A 325 5.63 13.41 4.75
CA GLY A 325 4.35 12.78 5.11
C GLY A 325 3.75 13.22 6.45
N PHE A 326 4.56 13.77 7.37
CA PHE A 326 4.10 14.33 8.64
C PHE A 326 3.84 15.85 8.59
N THR A 327 4.29 16.54 7.55
CA THR A 327 4.19 18.00 7.42
C THR A 327 3.03 18.46 6.52
N GLY A 328 2.05 17.59 6.29
CA GLY A 328 0.89 17.91 5.46
C GLY A 328 1.17 17.96 3.95
N GLU A 329 2.26 17.34 3.49
CA GLU A 329 2.61 17.21 2.08
C GLU A 329 2.64 15.73 1.68
N GLN A 330 2.08 15.35 0.53
CA GLN A 330 2.14 13.97 0.01
C GLN A 330 3.56 13.66 -0.52
N PRO A 331 4.26 12.67 0.05
CA PRO A 331 5.50 12.15 -0.53
C PRO A 331 5.23 11.02 -1.54
N TYR A 332 6.21 10.80 -2.40
CA TYR A 332 6.30 9.70 -3.35
C TYR A 332 7.60 8.90 -3.12
N TRP A 333 7.54 7.63 -3.49
CA TRP A 333 8.62 6.66 -3.28
C TRP A 333 8.65 5.64 -4.43
N THR A 334 9.69 4.83 -4.51
CA THR A 334 9.68 3.62 -5.33
C THR A 334 10.29 2.44 -4.57
N VAL A 335 10.08 1.23 -5.08
CA VAL A 335 10.50 -0.02 -4.46
C VAL A 335 11.91 -0.41 -4.89
N VAL A 336 12.69 -0.96 -3.95
CA VAL A 336 14.05 -1.48 -4.18
C VAL A 336 14.13 -2.90 -3.65
N GLY A 337 14.37 -3.86 -4.54
CA GLY A 337 14.40 -5.27 -4.18
C GLY A 337 14.95 -6.17 -5.28
N VAL A 338 14.93 -7.48 -5.02
CA VAL A 338 15.31 -8.52 -5.98
C VAL A 338 14.07 -9.23 -6.49
N ASP A 339 14.19 -9.88 -7.66
CA ASP A 339 13.11 -10.64 -8.30
C ASP A 339 12.57 -11.76 -7.38
N GLY A 340 11.40 -11.54 -6.76
CA GLY A 340 10.76 -12.48 -5.83
C GLY A 340 11.35 -12.53 -4.42
N GLY A 341 12.01 -11.47 -3.97
CA GLY A 341 12.54 -11.36 -2.60
C GLY A 341 11.46 -11.43 -1.51
N GLN A 342 11.83 -11.85 -0.31
CA GLN A 342 10.91 -11.93 0.84
C GLN A 342 10.59 -10.58 1.48
N ASP A 343 11.44 -9.56 1.27
CA ASP A 343 11.26 -8.20 1.75
C ASP A 343 11.84 -7.22 0.71
N GLN A 344 11.38 -5.97 0.74
CA GLN A 344 11.76 -4.90 -0.19
C GLN A 344 11.97 -3.59 0.56
N GLY A 345 13.06 -2.88 0.26
CA GLY A 345 13.26 -1.51 0.72
C GLY A 345 12.46 -0.51 -0.12
N LEU A 346 12.34 0.72 0.38
CA LEU A 346 11.80 1.85 -0.38
C LEU A 346 12.83 2.97 -0.42
N ILE A 347 12.84 3.75 -1.50
CA ILE A 347 13.52 5.06 -1.53
C ILE A 347 12.47 6.15 -1.73
N GLY A 348 12.48 7.16 -0.86
CA GLY A 348 11.64 8.34 -0.99
C GLY A 348 12.23 9.32 -1.99
N GLU A 349 11.37 10.13 -2.62
CA GLU A 349 11.79 11.17 -3.57
C GLU A 349 12.74 12.23 -2.98
N ASP A 350 12.82 12.28 -1.65
CA ASP A 350 13.68 13.16 -0.86
C ASP A 350 15.05 12.54 -0.55
N GLY A 351 15.22 11.23 -0.77
CA GLY A 351 16.48 10.50 -0.59
C GLY A 351 16.59 9.66 0.70
N ALA A 352 15.54 9.62 1.53
CA ALA A 352 15.46 8.66 2.63
C ALA A 352 15.25 7.24 2.10
N ILE A 353 15.91 6.24 2.71
CA ILE A 353 15.82 4.83 2.32
C ILE A 353 15.29 3.99 3.48
N GLU A 354 14.17 3.30 3.28
CA GLU A 354 13.50 2.44 4.26
C GLU A 354 14.11 1.02 4.27
N MET A 355 14.44 0.55 5.47
CA MET A 355 15.02 -0.77 5.72
C MET A 355 13.95 -1.88 5.77
N GLY A 356 13.26 -2.11 4.66
CA GLY A 356 12.24 -3.17 4.57
C GLY A 356 10.89 -2.80 5.19
N LYS A 357 9.88 -3.67 5.00
CA LYS A 357 8.49 -3.41 5.43
C LYS A 357 8.39 -3.08 6.92
N GLY A 358 7.82 -1.91 7.23
CA GLY A 358 7.66 -1.41 8.60
C GLY A 358 8.96 -1.03 9.30
N GLY A 359 10.08 -1.00 8.56
CA GLY A 359 11.41 -0.69 9.06
C GLY A 359 11.66 0.81 9.19
N PHE A 360 12.69 1.16 9.96
CA PHE A 360 13.18 2.53 10.06
C PHE A 360 13.88 2.96 8.77
N SER A 361 14.13 4.26 8.62
CA SER A 361 14.80 4.83 7.45
C SER A 361 16.20 5.36 7.77
N ILE A 362 17.06 5.33 6.75
CA ILE A 362 18.32 6.05 6.73
C ILE A 362 18.12 7.31 5.88
N GLU A 363 18.25 8.49 6.51
CA GLU A 363 18.05 9.78 5.87
C GLU A 363 19.37 10.58 5.83
N PRO A 364 19.73 11.17 4.67
CA PRO A 364 20.91 12.01 4.56
C PRO A 364 20.67 13.45 5.03
N PHE A 365 21.67 14.06 5.66
CA PHE A 365 21.76 15.50 5.91
C PHE A 365 23.14 16.02 5.55
N VAL A 366 23.24 17.32 5.21
CA VAL A 366 24.52 17.97 4.94
C VAL A 366 24.63 19.24 5.76
N VAL A 367 25.71 19.40 6.52
CA VAL A 367 26.07 20.69 7.11
C VAL A 367 27.00 21.41 6.14
N SER A 368 26.60 22.62 5.72
CA SER A 368 27.37 23.51 4.85
C SER A 368 27.34 24.92 5.43
N ASP A 369 28.50 25.58 5.53
CA ASP A 369 28.63 26.93 6.08
C ASP A 369 27.93 27.13 7.44
N GLY A 370 28.10 26.16 8.33
CA GLY A 370 27.54 26.23 9.69
C GLY A 370 26.01 26.08 9.75
N LYS A 371 25.37 25.59 8.68
CA LYS A 371 23.92 25.36 8.62
C LYS A 371 23.61 23.92 8.25
N LEU A 372 22.62 23.35 8.93
CA LEU A 372 22.02 22.08 8.55
C LEU A 372 21.17 22.28 7.29
N VAL A 373 21.47 21.53 6.24
CA VAL A 373 20.73 21.48 4.98
C VAL A 373 19.98 20.15 4.90
N THR A 374 18.69 20.23 4.64
CA THR A 374 17.74 19.12 4.56
C THR A 374 17.18 19.00 3.13
N TRP A 375 16.28 18.03 2.90
CA TRP A 375 15.52 17.93 1.65
C TRP A 375 14.71 19.21 1.35
N ALA A 376 14.36 20.01 2.36
CA ALA A 376 13.56 21.23 2.19
C ALA A 376 14.36 22.41 1.63
N ASP A 377 15.69 22.33 1.67
CA ASP A 377 16.62 23.41 1.36
C ASP A 377 17.28 23.25 -0.02
N VAL A 378 16.90 22.23 -0.78
CA VAL A 378 17.53 21.83 -2.04
C VAL A 378 16.54 21.72 -3.18
N GLN A 379 17.04 21.82 -4.41
CA GLN A 379 16.28 21.44 -5.61
C GLN A 379 16.44 19.94 -5.85
N LEU A 380 15.31 19.22 -5.89
CA LEU A 380 15.29 17.76 -6.05
C LEU A 380 15.05 17.36 -7.51
N LYS A 381 15.79 16.35 -7.97
CA LYS A 381 15.50 15.61 -9.20
C LYS A 381 15.64 14.11 -8.94
N GLN A 382 14.93 13.31 -9.72
CA GLN A 382 15.00 11.86 -9.63
C GLN A 382 15.40 11.27 -10.98
N SER A 383 15.99 10.08 -10.97
CA SER A 383 16.28 9.31 -12.17
C SER A 383 16.28 7.81 -11.89
N LEU A 384 16.19 7.01 -12.95
CA LEU A 384 16.52 5.60 -12.97
C LEU A 384 17.81 5.41 -13.76
N GLN A 385 18.67 4.47 -13.34
CA GLN A 385 19.85 4.13 -14.13
C GLN A 385 19.44 3.68 -15.55
N ASP A 386 20.11 4.23 -16.57
CA ASP A 386 19.80 4.07 -18.00
C ASP A 386 18.36 4.49 -18.40
N GLY A 387 17.61 5.16 -17.51
CA GLY A 387 16.24 5.62 -17.75
C GLY A 387 15.14 4.59 -17.47
N TYR A 388 15.48 3.32 -17.20
CA TYR A 388 14.49 2.25 -16.96
C TYR A 388 14.87 1.19 -15.92
N LEU A 389 16.16 1.05 -15.57
CA LEU A 389 16.58 0.02 -14.61
C LEU A 389 16.06 0.38 -13.21
N PRO A 390 15.62 -0.59 -12.40
CA PRO A 390 15.11 -0.37 -11.04
C PRO A 390 16.26 -0.10 -10.04
N ILE A 391 17.12 0.86 -10.40
CA ILE A 391 18.21 1.41 -9.61
C ILE A 391 17.92 2.92 -9.53
N PRO A 392 17.03 3.32 -8.61
CA PRO A 392 16.60 4.71 -8.46
C PRO A 392 17.68 5.59 -7.82
N SER A 393 17.73 6.83 -8.30
CA SER A 393 18.55 7.90 -7.71
C SER A 393 17.73 9.15 -7.42
N VAL A 394 18.13 9.86 -6.37
CA VAL A 394 17.67 11.22 -6.00
C VAL A 394 18.88 12.15 -6.03
N HIS A 395 18.72 13.32 -6.63
CA HIS A 395 19.76 14.31 -6.83
C HIS A 395 19.38 15.61 -6.11
N TRP A 396 20.16 16.01 -5.13
CA TRP A 396 20.05 17.29 -4.45
C TRP A 396 20.96 18.29 -5.15
N ALA A 397 20.40 19.44 -5.54
CA ALA A 397 21.17 20.59 -5.99
C ALA A 397 21.04 21.74 -4.99
N HIS A 398 22.18 22.12 -4.40
CA HIS A 398 22.36 23.27 -3.52
C HIS A 398 23.40 24.23 -4.17
N PRO A 399 23.38 25.55 -3.89
CA PRO A 399 24.39 26.47 -4.44
C PRO A 399 25.84 26.06 -4.16
N ASP A 400 26.09 25.43 -3.03
CA ASP A 400 27.44 25.06 -2.58
C ASP A 400 27.82 23.60 -2.83
N PHE A 401 26.85 22.71 -3.03
CA PHE A 401 27.13 21.29 -3.23
C PHE A 401 26.04 20.57 -4.04
N ALA A 402 26.37 19.37 -4.51
CA ALA A 402 25.39 18.40 -5.00
C ALA A 402 25.52 17.09 -4.22
N LEU A 403 24.39 16.43 -3.94
CA LEU A 403 24.34 15.11 -3.32
C LEU A 403 23.53 14.16 -4.19
N ASP A 404 24.16 13.08 -4.66
CA ASP A 404 23.47 11.97 -5.33
C ASP A 404 23.24 10.84 -4.33
N VAL A 405 21.99 10.38 -4.21
CA VAL A 405 21.57 9.24 -3.40
C VAL A 405 21.09 8.15 -4.34
N THR A 406 21.63 6.94 -4.25
CA THR A 406 21.24 5.80 -5.10
C THR A 406 20.97 4.58 -4.24
N ALA A 407 19.88 3.87 -4.54
CA ALA A 407 19.53 2.62 -3.86
C ALA A 407 19.47 1.46 -4.86
N PHE A 408 19.93 0.28 -4.42
CA PHE A 408 19.81 -0.97 -5.18
C PHE A 408 19.83 -2.18 -4.24
N ALA A 409 19.35 -3.32 -4.72
CA ALA A 409 19.37 -4.57 -3.96
C ALA A 409 20.08 -5.68 -4.75
N GLN A 410 20.78 -6.56 -4.03
CA GLN A 410 21.53 -7.70 -4.59
C GLN A 410 21.30 -8.94 -3.74
N GLY A 411 21.34 -10.12 -4.37
CA GLY A 411 21.29 -11.41 -3.70
C GLY A 411 20.30 -12.38 -4.33
N THR A 412 19.89 -13.37 -3.54
CA THR A 412 18.83 -14.34 -3.91
C THR A 412 17.52 -13.99 -3.20
N ARG A 413 16.45 -14.75 -3.48
CA ARG A 413 15.14 -14.51 -2.87
C ARG A 413 15.14 -14.68 -1.34
N GLU A 414 15.94 -15.64 -0.86
CA GLU A 414 16.05 -16.02 0.56
C GLU A 414 17.12 -15.21 1.31
N ARG A 415 18.08 -14.63 0.57
CA ARG A 415 19.20 -13.86 1.11
C ARG A 415 19.49 -12.67 0.20
N SER A 416 18.89 -11.54 0.52
CA SER A 416 19.04 -10.28 -0.20
C SER A 416 19.54 -9.16 0.71
N ARG A 417 20.30 -8.24 0.12
CA ARG A 417 20.83 -7.05 0.79
C ARG A 417 20.39 -5.79 0.04
N LEU A 418 20.04 -4.77 0.81
CA LEU A 418 19.79 -3.40 0.34
C LEU A 418 21.07 -2.59 0.49
N TYR A 419 21.31 -1.70 -0.47
CA TYR A 419 22.48 -0.82 -0.51
C TYR A 419 22.01 0.63 -0.69
N GLY A 420 22.61 1.54 0.08
CA GLY A 420 22.54 2.98 -0.13
C GLY A 420 23.91 3.53 -0.50
N ARG A 421 24.03 4.22 -1.63
CA ARG A 421 25.26 4.88 -2.09
C ARG A 421 25.02 6.38 -2.20
N TYR A 422 25.97 7.15 -1.69
CA TYR A 422 25.90 8.61 -1.60
C TYR A 422 27.14 9.22 -2.23
N ARG A 423 26.99 10.27 -3.05
CA ARG A 423 28.09 11.04 -3.61
C ARG A 423 27.89 12.52 -3.33
N LEU A 424 28.71 13.09 -2.45
CA LEU A 424 28.70 14.52 -2.14
C LEU A 424 29.79 15.21 -2.96
N SER A 425 29.43 16.27 -3.69
CA SER A 425 30.33 17.02 -4.56
C SER A 425 30.32 18.50 -4.22
N ASN A 426 31.49 19.12 -4.12
CA ASN A 426 31.60 20.57 -3.98
C ASN A 426 31.41 21.24 -5.34
N THR A 427 30.27 21.91 -5.51
CA THR A 427 29.92 22.62 -6.76
C THR A 427 30.29 24.10 -6.71
N SER A 428 30.82 24.58 -5.58
CA SER A 428 31.25 25.96 -5.41
C SER A 428 32.63 26.21 -6.03
N LYS A 429 33.04 27.49 -6.04
CA LYS A 429 34.34 27.92 -6.57
C LYS A 429 35.48 27.89 -5.55
N THR A 430 35.20 27.53 -4.30
CA THR A 430 36.17 27.55 -3.20
C THR A 430 36.22 26.21 -2.50
N ALA A 431 37.35 25.89 -1.87
CA ALA A 431 37.40 24.74 -0.98
C ALA A 431 36.40 24.95 0.17
N ARG A 432 35.68 23.90 0.55
CA ARG A 432 34.63 23.97 1.56
C ARG A 432 34.69 22.76 2.48
N ARG A 433 34.39 23.01 3.76
CA ARG A 433 34.19 21.97 4.76
C ARG A 433 32.71 21.61 4.82
N TYR A 434 32.43 20.32 4.81
CA TYR A 434 31.09 19.78 5.01
C TYR A 434 31.09 18.79 6.17
N VAL A 435 29.91 18.59 6.76
CA VAL A 435 29.61 17.39 7.55
C VAL A 435 28.47 16.66 6.87
N PHE A 436 28.76 15.51 6.29
CA PHE A 436 27.72 14.62 5.78
C PHE A 436 27.22 13.73 6.92
N VAL A 437 25.91 13.57 7.04
CA VAL A 437 25.30 12.81 8.14
C VAL A 437 24.35 11.76 7.56
N LEU A 438 24.45 10.53 8.05
CA LEU A 438 23.47 9.47 7.83
C LEU A 438 22.71 9.22 9.13
N ALA A 439 21.43 9.57 9.16
CA ALA A 439 20.59 9.43 10.33
C ALA A 439 19.71 8.18 10.26
N ALA A 440 19.76 7.34 11.29
CA ALA A 440 18.75 6.30 11.51
C ALA A 440 17.58 6.91 12.27
N ARG A 441 16.42 7.01 11.61
CA ARG A 441 15.25 7.70 12.13
C ARG A 441 14.05 6.76 12.24
N PRO A 442 13.19 6.90 13.26
CA PRO A 442 12.06 6.01 13.54
C PRO A 442 10.86 6.29 12.61
N PHE A 443 11.12 6.54 11.33
CA PHE A 443 10.13 6.86 10.32
C PHE A 443 10.33 5.97 9.10
N GLN A 444 9.22 5.50 8.54
CA GLN A 444 9.13 4.82 7.27
C GLN A 444 9.22 5.86 6.13
N VAL A 445 9.62 5.40 4.95
CA VAL A 445 9.41 6.15 3.70
C VAL A 445 7.94 6.08 3.31
N ASN A 446 7.29 4.94 3.55
CA ASN A 446 5.84 4.77 3.42
C ASN A 446 5.11 5.72 4.40
N PRO A 447 4.33 6.71 3.93
CA PRO A 447 3.81 7.78 4.80
C PRO A 447 2.59 7.36 5.62
N PRO A 448 2.22 8.13 6.68
CA PRO A 448 1.06 7.87 7.53
C PRO A 448 -0.29 7.77 6.77
N THR A 449 -0.38 8.39 5.60
CA THR A 449 -1.59 8.34 4.77
C THR A 449 -1.83 6.98 4.11
N GLN A 450 -0.91 6.01 4.21
CA GLN A 450 -1.09 4.64 3.75
C GLN A 450 -1.30 3.70 4.94
N PHE A 451 -2.45 3.03 5.02
CA PHE A 451 -2.88 2.38 6.27
C PHE A 451 -3.72 1.10 6.09
N LEU A 452 -3.72 0.46 4.92
CA LEU A 452 -4.55 -0.72 4.66
C LEU A 452 -4.01 -2.00 5.35
N ASN A 453 -3.08 -2.74 4.74
CA ASN A 453 -2.45 -3.90 5.39
C ASN A 453 -1.24 -3.53 6.26
N THR A 454 -0.60 -2.40 6.01
CA THR A 454 0.56 -1.92 6.77
C THR A 454 0.42 -0.43 6.96
N VAL A 455 0.47 0.00 8.22
CA VAL A 455 0.39 1.41 8.58
C VAL A 455 1.77 2.04 8.34
N GLY A 456 1.83 3.00 7.42
CA GLY A 456 3.01 3.83 7.18
C GLY A 456 3.20 4.89 8.27
N GLY A 457 4.28 5.65 8.18
CA GLY A 457 4.63 6.69 9.15
C GLY A 457 5.67 6.23 10.15
N VAL A 458 5.30 6.07 11.43
CA VAL A 458 6.25 5.69 12.48
C VAL A 458 6.75 4.24 12.29
N ALA A 459 8.05 4.05 12.47
CA ALA A 459 8.71 2.76 12.58
C ALA A 459 9.46 2.71 13.91
N ALA A 460 8.91 1.98 14.88
CA ALA A 460 9.42 2.01 16.24
C ALA A 460 10.89 1.55 16.33
N ILE A 461 11.72 2.37 16.97
CA ILE A 461 13.08 2.05 17.45
C ILE A 461 13.06 2.19 18.98
N ARG A 462 13.07 1.06 19.68
CA ARG A 462 13.13 1.00 21.16
C ARG A 462 14.56 0.97 21.67
N SER A 463 15.45 0.36 20.91
CA SER A 463 16.86 0.29 21.24
C SER A 463 17.69 0.52 19.99
N LEU A 464 18.78 1.27 20.13
CA LEU A 464 19.67 1.62 19.03
C LEU A 464 21.11 1.55 19.50
N ARG A 465 21.93 0.82 18.73
CA ARG A 465 23.38 0.82 18.86
C ARG A 465 23.99 1.41 17.60
N ALA A 466 25.04 2.20 17.76
CA ALA A 466 25.82 2.76 16.68
C ALA A 466 27.31 2.66 16.98
N ASP A 467 28.11 2.42 15.96
CA ASP A 467 29.57 2.56 16.00
C ASP A 467 30.05 3.30 14.74
N ALA A 468 31.36 3.38 14.52
CA ALA A 468 31.91 4.01 13.32
C ALA A 468 31.49 3.32 12.01
N HIS A 469 30.91 2.12 12.07
CA HIS A 469 30.58 1.27 10.93
C HIS A 469 29.09 1.00 10.76
N GLY A 470 28.18 1.57 11.54
CA GLY A 470 26.76 1.38 11.27
C GLY A 470 25.82 1.47 12.47
N PHE A 471 24.64 0.88 12.30
CA PHE A 471 23.58 0.83 13.31
C PHE A 471 23.06 -0.60 13.49
N SER A 472 22.59 -0.88 14.70
CA SER A 472 21.68 -2.00 15.00
C SER A 472 20.46 -1.44 15.73
N ALA A 473 19.29 -1.53 15.10
CA ALA A 473 18.04 -1.01 15.62
C ALA A 473 17.06 -2.13 15.97
N GLU A 474 16.48 -2.07 17.16
CA GLU A 474 15.48 -3.01 17.66
C GLU A 474 14.12 -2.31 17.76
N GLY A 475 13.11 -2.87 17.09
CA GLY A 475 11.74 -2.36 17.13
C GLY A 475 10.85 -3.10 18.12
N ALA A 476 9.53 -3.00 17.92
CA ALA A 476 8.54 -3.62 18.79
C ALA A 476 8.61 -5.17 18.81
N ALA A 477 9.10 -5.80 17.74
CA ALA A 477 9.27 -7.25 17.64
C ALA A 477 10.49 -7.80 18.42
N GLY A 478 11.27 -6.92 19.06
CA GLY A 478 12.42 -7.30 19.90
C GLY A 478 13.69 -7.65 19.12
N ALA A 479 14.72 -8.07 19.87
CA ALA A 479 16.09 -8.23 19.36
C ALA A 479 16.25 -9.26 18.21
N GLN A 480 15.39 -10.27 18.12
CA GLN A 480 15.46 -11.27 17.05
C GLN A 480 15.08 -10.71 15.67
N ALA A 481 14.32 -9.60 15.65
CA ALA A 481 13.94 -8.87 14.43
C ALA A 481 14.77 -7.60 14.24
N ALA A 482 15.89 -7.46 14.96
CA ALA A 482 16.76 -6.30 14.86
C ALA A 482 17.29 -6.13 13.43
N ARG A 483 17.16 -4.92 12.90
CA ARG A 483 17.68 -4.57 11.57
C ARG A 483 19.01 -3.85 11.73
N ARG A 484 19.97 -4.24 10.89
CA ARG A 484 21.35 -3.74 10.95
C ARG A 484 21.75 -3.14 9.61
N ILE A 485 22.55 -2.09 9.68
CA ILE A 485 23.30 -1.60 8.52
C ILE A 485 24.78 -1.61 8.85
N GLN A 486 25.58 -1.82 7.82
CA GLN A 486 27.03 -1.66 7.84
C GLN A 486 27.41 -0.60 6.81
N ALA A 487 28.22 0.39 7.21
CA ALA A 487 28.49 1.61 6.48
C ALA A 487 30.00 1.87 6.34
N THR A 488 30.35 2.76 5.41
CA THR A 488 31.68 3.36 5.33
C THR A 488 32.06 3.96 6.68
N ALA A 489 33.33 3.83 7.09
CA ALA A 489 33.82 4.31 8.38
C ALA A 489 33.51 5.81 8.58
N ALA A 490 32.72 6.10 9.62
CA ALA A 490 32.35 7.43 10.06
C ALA A 490 33.36 7.98 11.06
N ASP A 491 33.51 9.30 11.12
CA ASP A 491 34.39 9.97 12.08
C ASP A 491 33.80 9.96 13.50
N ALA A 492 32.47 9.92 13.61
CA ALA A 492 31.76 9.82 14.88
C ALA A 492 30.38 9.17 14.68
N ALA A 493 29.81 8.68 15.79
CA ALA A 493 28.45 8.16 15.85
C ALA A 493 27.77 8.63 17.16
N ALA A 494 26.46 8.82 17.11
CA ALA A 494 25.67 9.17 18.28
C ALA A 494 24.27 8.56 18.22
N VAL A 495 23.74 8.17 19.38
CA VAL A 495 22.34 7.73 19.55
C VAL A 495 21.68 8.52 20.69
N GLY A 496 20.36 8.40 20.82
CA GLY A 496 19.62 8.97 21.95
C GLY A 496 18.16 8.52 21.99
N SER A 497 17.53 8.75 23.14
CA SER A 497 16.08 8.67 23.29
C SER A 497 15.39 9.78 22.52
N PHE A 498 14.09 9.62 22.32
CA PHE A 498 13.25 10.70 21.81
C PHE A 498 13.15 11.88 22.79
N ASP A 499 13.05 11.58 24.10
CA ASP A 499 12.97 12.60 25.15
C ASP A 499 14.25 13.46 25.23
N GLY A 500 15.41 12.94 24.82
CA GLY A 500 16.65 13.72 24.68
C GLY A 500 16.78 14.48 23.35
N GLY A 501 15.69 14.55 22.59
CA GLY A 501 15.58 15.17 21.27
C GLY A 501 15.80 14.18 20.13
N GLU A 502 14.87 14.18 19.17
CA GLU A 502 15.05 13.46 17.90
C GLU A 502 16.30 13.96 17.16
N ILE A 503 17.02 13.07 16.47
CA ILE A 503 18.36 13.37 15.95
C ILE A 503 18.40 14.59 15.01
N ALA A 504 17.39 14.82 14.18
CA ALA A 504 17.34 16.00 13.32
C ALA A 504 17.19 17.31 14.13
N GLU A 505 16.47 17.27 15.26
CA GLU A 505 16.35 18.43 16.18
C GLU A 505 17.66 18.68 16.92
N ARG A 506 18.33 17.60 17.35
CA ARG A 506 19.68 17.69 17.94
C ARG A 506 20.67 18.29 16.95
N LEU A 507 20.72 17.79 15.71
CA LEU A 507 21.57 18.33 14.64
C LEU A 507 21.33 19.82 14.42
N ALA A 508 20.08 20.28 14.48
CA ALA A 508 19.76 21.68 14.24
C ALA A 508 20.23 22.66 15.31
N ARG A 509 20.28 22.19 16.56
CA ARG A 509 20.70 22.99 17.71
C ARG A 509 22.21 22.97 17.93
N MET A 510 22.93 22.09 17.23
CA MET A 510 24.39 22.05 17.31
C MET A 510 24.99 23.38 16.83
N PRO A 511 26.03 23.91 17.51
CA PRO A 511 26.62 25.21 17.19
C PRO A 511 27.59 25.13 16.00
N TRP A 512 27.12 24.71 14.82
CA TRP A 512 27.95 24.39 13.64
C TRP A 512 28.88 25.51 13.19
N SER A 513 28.56 26.78 13.48
CA SER A 513 29.39 27.94 13.18
C SER A 513 30.59 28.12 14.10
N GLU A 514 30.64 27.44 15.25
CA GLU A 514 31.77 27.53 16.18
C GLU A 514 32.95 26.69 15.66
N PRO A 515 34.12 27.30 15.37
CA PRO A 515 35.28 26.57 14.91
C PRO A 515 35.94 25.80 16.05
N CYS A 516 36.33 24.55 15.81
CA CYS A 516 37.32 23.87 16.64
C CYS A 516 38.66 23.78 15.91
N ARG A 517 39.59 24.69 16.25
CA ARG A 517 40.88 24.81 15.55
C ARG A 517 41.87 23.69 15.89
N ASP A 518 41.67 22.99 17.01
CA ASP A 518 42.58 21.96 17.54
C ASP A 518 41.87 20.61 17.79
N CYS A 519 40.74 20.34 17.13
CA CYS A 519 40.03 19.07 17.24
C CYS A 519 40.38 18.11 16.10
N THR A 520 40.42 16.81 16.39
CA THR A 520 40.20 15.79 15.36
C THR A 520 38.76 15.88 14.84
N PRO A 521 38.44 15.36 13.63
CA PRO A 521 37.05 15.24 13.17
C PRO A 521 36.09 14.67 14.23
N GLN A 522 36.50 13.57 14.88
CA GLN A 522 35.76 12.97 15.98
C GLN A 522 35.62 13.94 17.17
N GLY A 523 36.71 14.58 17.59
CA GLY A 523 36.71 15.54 18.70
C GLY A 523 35.83 16.76 18.43
N GLU A 524 35.73 17.19 17.18
CA GLU A 524 34.83 18.27 16.77
C GLU A 524 33.37 17.86 16.99
N ILE A 525 32.96 16.68 16.52
CA ILE A 525 31.61 16.17 16.69
C ILE A 525 31.29 15.91 18.17
N LEU A 526 32.19 15.27 18.91
CA LEU A 526 32.04 15.04 20.36
C LEU A 526 31.83 16.34 21.12
N ARG A 527 32.62 17.38 20.83
CA ARG A 527 32.46 18.70 21.45
C ARG A 527 31.08 19.30 21.17
N ARG A 528 30.59 19.21 19.92
CA ARG A 528 29.25 19.70 19.54
C ARG A 528 28.12 18.94 20.21
N LEU A 529 28.38 17.69 20.61
CA LEU A 529 27.46 16.83 21.36
C LEU A 529 27.62 16.95 22.89
N GLY A 530 28.38 17.94 23.39
CA GLY A 530 28.55 18.16 24.83
C GLY A 530 29.67 17.35 25.49
N GLY A 531 30.60 16.80 24.72
CA GLY A 531 31.81 16.12 25.20
C GLY A 531 31.64 14.62 25.53
N SER A 532 30.43 14.08 25.43
CA SER A 532 30.15 12.65 25.57
C SER A 532 29.03 12.24 24.61
N THR A 533 29.16 11.08 23.98
CA THR A 533 28.13 10.52 23.08
C THR A 533 27.78 9.11 23.52
N ALA A 534 26.49 8.87 23.78
CA ALA A 534 25.97 7.53 23.84
C ALA A 534 26.09 6.89 22.44
N THR A 535 26.70 5.71 22.38
CA THR A 535 26.72 4.83 21.21
C THR A 535 25.70 3.70 21.34
N GLU A 536 25.03 3.61 22.48
CA GLU A 536 23.94 2.69 22.74
C GLU A 536 22.85 3.35 23.56
N PHE A 537 21.60 3.10 23.20
CA PHE A 537 20.42 3.43 23.98
C PHE A 537 19.46 2.25 24.00
N GLN A 538 18.79 2.04 25.14
CA GLN A 538 17.92 0.90 25.38
C GLN A 538 16.60 1.36 26.00
N ASN A 539 15.50 0.70 25.61
CA ASN A 539 14.17 0.85 26.21
C ASN A 539 13.57 2.26 26.09
N ASP A 540 13.64 2.86 24.91
CA ASP A 540 12.87 4.07 24.62
C ASP A 540 11.37 3.77 24.73
N ARG A 541 10.70 4.43 25.67
CA ARG A 541 9.27 4.21 25.95
C ARG A 541 8.36 4.73 24.85
N THR A 542 8.81 5.70 24.05
CA THR A 542 8.06 6.18 22.88
C THR A 542 8.28 5.30 21.66
N GLY A 543 9.37 4.52 21.64
CA GLY A 543 9.80 3.81 20.45
C GLY A 543 10.31 4.75 19.35
N LEU A 544 10.73 5.97 19.69
CA LEU A 544 11.19 6.97 18.73
C LEU A 544 12.68 7.32 18.92
N ALA A 545 13.48 6.37 19.42
CA ALA A 545 14.93 6.56 19.49
C ALA A 545 15.53 6.79 18.10
N SER A 546 16.62 7.56 18.03
CA SER A 546 17.26 7.92 16.77
C SER A 546 18.77 8.08 16.93
N GLY A 547 19.50 8.06 15.81
CA GLY A 547 20.95 8.18 15.82
C GLY A 547 21.54 8.64 14.50
N ALA A 548 22.83 8.99 14.49
CA ALA A 548 23.53 9.53 13.34
C ALA A 548 24.98 9.03 13.25
N LEU A 549 25.44 8.82 12.01
CA LEU A 549 26.85 8.69 11.63
C LEU A 549 27.31 10.00 11.01
N PHE A 550 28.49 10.48 11.38
CA PHE A 550 29.04 11.76 10.95
C PHE A 550 30.31 11.57 10.12
N TYR A 551 30.37 12.22 8.97
CA TYR A 551 31.51 12.24 8.07
C TYR A 551 31.94 13.70 7.86
N VAL A 552 33.13 14.05 8.35
CA VAL A 552 33.68 15.41 8.25
C VAL A 552 34.68 15.43 7.10
N LEU A 553 34.48 16.36 6.16
CA LEU A 553 35.26 16.39 4.94
C LEU A 553 35.57 17.82 4.49
N ASP A 554 36.76 18.00 3.94
CA ASP A 554 37.16 19.21 3.23
C ASP A 554 37.28 18.84 1.75
N LEU A 555 36.50 19.50 0.88
CA LEU A 555 36.48 19.23 -0.56
C LEU A 555 36.96 20.46 -1.34
N ALA A 556 37.90 20.26 -2.24
CA ALA A 556 38.30 21.25 -3.24
C ALA A 556 37.15 21.51 -4.25
N PRO A 557 37.17 22.64 -4.98
CA PRO A 557 36.19 22.90 -6.04
C PRO A 557 36.14 21.75 -7.06
N GLY A 558 34.95 21.20 -7.30
CA GLY A 558 34.74 20.07 -8.21
C GLY A 558 35.10 18.69 -7.66
N GLU A 559 35.63 18.61 -6.44
CA GLU A 559 35.94 17.34 -5.79
C GLU A 559 34.66 16.65 -5.29
N SER A 560 34.64 15.31 -5.34
CA SER A 560 33.55 14.47 -4.83
C SER A 560 34.08 13.45 -3.82
N ARG A 561 33.26 13.14 -2.81
CA ARG A 561 33.47 12.00 -1.90
C ARG A 561 32.26 11.08 -1.94
N GLU A 562 32.51 9.78 -1.89
CA GLU A 562 31.47 8.75 -1.84
C GLU A 562 31.42 8.04 -0.50
N PHE A 563 30.20 7.68 -0.11
CA PHE A 563 29.84 6.98 1.11
C PHE A 563 28.80 5.91 0.77
N GLY A 564 28.62 4.96 1.67
CA GLY A 564 27.52 4.02 1.49
C GLY A 564 27.36 3.07 2.66
N TRP A 565 26.26 2.33 2.60
CA TRP A 565 25.92 1.30 3.55
C TRP A 565 25.21 0.13 2.87
N SER A 566 25.19 -1.01 3.54
CA SER A 566 24.39 -2.16 3.17
C SER A 566 23.75 -2.81 4.40
N GLY A 567 22.60 -3.44 4.22
CA GLY A 567 21.95 -4.22 5.28
C GLY A 567 21.11 -5.35 4.69
N ALA A 568 20.87 -6.39 5.48
CA ALA A 568 20.04 -7.51 5.04
C ALA A 568 18.57 -7.08 4.91
N LEU A 569 17.96 -7.39 3.76
CA LEU A 569 16.50 -7.38 3.60
C LEU A 569 15.92 -8.74 4.01
N SER A 570 16.61 -9.82 3.64
CA SER A 570 16.20 -11.19 3.96
C SER A 570 17.40 -12.06 4.28
N GLY A 571 17.16 -13.11 5.06
CA GLY A 571 18.18 -14.03 5.53
C GLY A 571 19.06 -13.45 6.64
N ALA A 572 20.04 -14.25 7.09
CA ALA A 572 20.98 -13.82 8.13
C ALA A 572 21.89 -12.69 7.62
N ASP A 573 22.03 -11.63 8.40
CA ASP A 573 23.02 -10.59 8.12
C ASP A 573 24.43 -11.12 8.40
N SER A 574 25.26 -11.15 7.36
CA SER A 574 26.67 -11.56 7.46
C SER A 574 27.55 -10.53 8.17
N GLY A 575 27.05 -9.31 8.40
CA GLY A 575 27.84 -8.20 8.93
C GLY A 575 28.96 -7.74 7.98
N ALA A 576 28.97 -8.20 6.72
CA ALA A 576 29.97 -7.83 5.75
C ALA A 576 29.67 -6.44 5.16
N PHE A 577 30.67 -5.56 5.17
CA PHE A 577 30.62 -4.27 4.47
C PHE A 577 31.55 -4.27 3.26
N ALA A 578 31.01 -3.73 2.17
CA ALA A 578 31.72 -3.51 0.91
C ALA A 578 32.26 -2.09 0.87
N GLY A 579 33.56 -1.90 0.63
CA GLY A 579 34.13 -0.57 0.40
C GLY A 579 33.49 0.13 -0.82
N VAL A 580 33.77 1.43 -1.01
CA VAL A 580 33.18 2.23 -2.09
C VAL A 580 33.35 1.60 -3.48
N GLU A 581 34.54 1.06 -3.78
CA GLU A 581 34.81 0.39 -5.06
C GLU A 581 33.91 -0.85 -5.27
N GLU A 582 33.70 -1.63 -4.22
CA GLU A 582 32.84 -2.81 -4.26
C GLU A 582 31.35 -2.42 -4.36
N LEU A 583 30.93 -1.31 -3.74
CA LEU A 583 29.57 -0.76 -3.94
C LEU A 583 29.33 -0.40 -5.41
N GLN A 584 30.29 0.26 -6.05
CA GLN A 584 30.22 0.61 -7.47
C GLN A 584 30.17 -0.64 -8.36
N ALA A 585 31.06 -1.61 -8.11
CA ALA A 585 31.07 -2.88 -8.82
C ALA A 585 29.75 -3.65 -8.65
N THR A 586 29.19 -3.64 -7.43
CA THR A 586 27.91 -4.29 -7.13
C THR A 586 26.75 -3.61 -7.85
N GLN A 587 26.71 -2.28 -7.91
CA GLN A 587 25.69 -1.55 -8.68
C GLN A 587 25.75 -1.93 -10.16
N GLN A 588 26.94 -2.02 -10.77
CA GLN A 588 27.10 -2.43 -12.16
C GLN A 588 26.71 -3.90 -12.39
N LEU A 589 27.03 -4.78 -11.45
CA LEU A 589 26.57 -6.17 -11.49
C LEU A 589 25.04 -6.26 -11.44
N VAL A 590 24.40 -5.53 -10.52
CA VAL A 590 22.94 -5.47 -10.40
C VAL A 590 22.31 -4.92 -11.67
N ALA A 591 22.89 -3.88 -12.27
CA ALA A 591 22.45 -3.34 -13.54
C ALA A 591 22.48 -4.40 -14.66
N GLN A 592 23.57 -5.16 -14.78
CA GLN A 592 23.66 -6.24 -15.76
C GLN A 592 22.64 -7.34 -15.50
N GLN A 593 22.47 -7.76 -14.23
CA GLN A 593 21.48 -8.76 -13.84
C GLN A 593 20.04 -8.33 -14.14
N TRP A 594 19.74 -7.03 -14.12
CA TRP A 594 18.45 -6.51 -14.54
C TRP A 594 18.31 -6.47 -16.06
N ARG A 595 19.33 -6.03 -16.81
CA ARG A 595 19.32 -6.12 -18.28
C ARG A 595 19.06 -7.55 -18.76
N ASP A 596 19.73 -8.55 -18.16
CA ASP A 596 19.54 -9.96 -18.51
C ASP A 596 18.09 -10.46 -18.27
N LYS A 597 17.39 -9.90 -17.27
CA LYS A 597 15.98 -10.23 -16.98
C LYS A 597 15.02 -9.51 -17.92
N LEU A 598 15.28 -8.25 -18.24
CA LEU A 598 14.36 -7.36 -18.95
C LEU A 598 14.50 -7.47 -20.49
N ASP A 599 15.68 -7.85 -20.99
CA ASP A 599 16.01 -7.80 -22.43
C ASP A 599 15.76 -9.12 -23.18
N ARG A 600 14.98 -10.04 -22.56
CA ARG A 600 14.47 -11.25 -23.23
C ARG A 600 13.56 -10.90 -24.41
N VAL A 601 12.82 -9.80 -24.30
CA VAL A 601 12.08 -9.16 -25.39
C VAL A 601 12.72 -7.81 -25.67
N ARG A 602 13.07 -7.55 -26.94
CA ARG A 602 13.65 -6.27 -27.36
C ARG A 602 12.71 -5.56 -28.31
N ILE A 603 12.33 -4.36 -27.94
CA ILE A 603 11.54 -3.46 -28.78
C ILE A 603 12.40 -2.22 -29.01
N ARG A 604 12.62 -1.88 -30.28
CA ARG A 604 13.28 -0.63 -30.68
C ARG A 604 12.28 0.23 -31.40
N VAL A 605 12.25 1.49 -31.01
CA VAL A 605 11.35 2.54 -31.50
C VAL A 605 12.16 3.81 -31.70
N PRO A 606 11.68 4.77 -32.50
CA PRO A 606 12.30 6.07 -32.58
C PRO A 606 12.13 6.85 -31.26
N ARG A 607 12.86 7.96 -31.11
CA ARG A 607 12.93 8.76 -29.87
C ARG A 607 11.56 9.10 -29.27
N GLN A 608 10.58 9.41 -30.11
CA GLN A 608 9.21 9.74 -29.65
C GLN A 608 8.49 8.56 -28.97
N GLY A 609 8.84 7.31 -29.30
CA GLY A 609 8.30 6.12 -28.66
C GLY A 609 9.11 5.61 -27.47
N GLN A 610 10.30 6.16 -27.21
CA GLN A 610 11.26 5.60 -26.26
C GLN A 610 10.69 5.48 -24.84
N HIS A 611 9.92 6.48 -24.40
CA HIS A 611 9.29 6.46 -23.08
C HIS A 611 8.29 5.29 -22.91
N VAL A 612 7.65 4.84 -24.00
CA VAL A 612 6.78 3.65 -23.97
C VAL A 612 7.60 2.40 -23.66
N VAL A 613 8.75 2.23 -24.31
CA VAL A 613 9.60 1.06 -24.12
C VAL A 613 10.34 1.10 -22.77
N ASP A 614 10.79 2.26 -22.34
CA ASP A 614 11.45 2.42 -21.03
C ASP A 614 10.47 2.12 -19.89
N THR A 615 9.24 2.66 -19.97
CA THR A 615 8.20 2.36 -18.98
C THR A 615 7.80 0.89 -19.03
N LEU A 616 7.76 0.24 -20.20
CA LEU A 616 7.48 -1.20 -20.32
C LEU A 616 8.52 -2.04 -19.56
N ARG A 617 9.80 -1.68 -19.68
CA ARG A 617 10.91 -2.36 -19.00
C ARG A 617 10.90 -2.09 -17.50
N THR A 618 10.61 -0.86 -17.09
CA THR A 618 10.44 -0.51 -15.67
C THR A 618 9.24 -1.24 -15.05
N GLY A 619 8.09 -1.27 -15.71
CA GLY A 619 6.89 -1.99 -15.26
C GLY A 619 7.14 -3.49 -15.07
N LEU A 620 7.85 -4.12 -16.01
CA LEU A 620 8.29 -5.52 -15.85
C LEU A 620 9.20 -5.69 -14.61
N ALA A 621 10.14 -4.78 -14.38
CA ALA A 621 10.98 -4.83 -13.19
C ALA A 621 10.16 -4.69 -11.90
N HIS A 622 9.23 -3.75 -11.86
CA HIS A 622 8.33 -3.53 -10.72
C HIS A 622 7.46 -4.77 -10.43
N MET A 623 6.88 -5.41 -11.44
CA MET A 623 6.12 -6.65 -11.28
C MET A 623 6.98 -7.77 -10.65
N LEU A 624 8.25 -7.88 -11.06
CA LEU A 624 9.20 -8.87 -10.53
C LEU A 624 9.68 -8.56 -9.11
N ILE A 625 9.87 -7.28 -8.77
CA ILE A 625 10.28 -6.86 -7.42
C ILE A 625 9.14 -6.98 -6.41
N SER A 626 7.91 -6.66 -6.83
CA SER A 626 6.74 -6.64 -5.96
C SER A 626 6.30 -8.03 -5.51
N ARG A 627 6.62 -9.09 -6.27
CA ARG A 627 6.27 -10.48 -5.90
C ARG A 627 7.09 -10.98 -4.71
N VAL A 628 6.52 -11.88 -3.91
CA VAL A 628 7.20 -12.54 -2.77
C VAL A 628 7.25 -14.04 -3.02
N GLY A 629 8.43 -14.57 -3.34
CA GLY A 629 8.52 -15.93 -3.88
C GLY A 629 7.53 -16.12 -5.04
N PRO A 630 6.70 -17.17 -5.06
CA PRO A 630 5.72 -17.39 -6.13
C PRO A 630 4.55 -16.40 -6.14
N ARG A 631 4.35 -15.65 -5.05
CA ARG A 631 3.15 -14.82 -4.86
C ARG A 631 3.23 -13.55 -5.71
N LEU A 632 2.44 -13.49 -6.78
CA LEU A 632 2.20 -12.25 -7.51
C LEU A 632 1.24 -11.38 -6.71
N GLN A 633 1.65 -10.16 -6.38
CA GLN A 633 0.88 -9.23 -5.56
C GLN A 633 0.95 -7.81 -6.16
N PRO A 634 -0.15 -7.03 -6.08
CA PRO A 634 -0.18 -5.66 -6.60
C PRO A 634 0.71 -4.69 -5.84
N GLY A 635 1.01 -4.95 -4.57
CA GLY A 635 1.72 -4.02 -3.72
C GLY A 635 2.57 -4.69 -2.65
N THR A 636 3.55 -3.97 -2.12
CA THR A 636 4.46 -4.51 -1.09
C THR A 636 4.11 -4.04 0.32
N ARG A 637 3.25 -3.03 0.45
CA ARG A 637 2.77 -2.48 1.72
C ARG A 637 1.27 -2.68 1.85
N SER A 638 0.47 -1.75 1.31
CA SER A 638 -0.98 -1.68 1.42
C SER A 638 -1.66 -2.93 0.89
N TYR A 639 -1.13 -3.54 -0.18
CA TYR A 639 -1.71 -4.72 -0.84
C TYR A 639 -0.79 -5.95 -0.87
N SER A 640 -0.17 -6.27 0.26
CA SER A 640 0.77 -7.40 0.39
C SER A 640 0.11 -8.79 0.47
N ARG A 641 -0.81 -9.08 -0.47
CA ARG A 641 -1.50 -10.37 -0.65
C ARG A 641 -1.52 -10.76 -2.14
N ALA A 642 -1.69 -12.04 -2.44
CA ALA A 642 -1.81 -12.50 -3.82
C ALA A 642 -3.29 -12.63 -4.22
N TRP A 643 -3.80 -11.69 -4.99
CA TRP A 643 -5.12 -11.81 -5.62
C TRP A 643 -5.03 -12.59 -6.93
N ILE A 644 -5.98 -13.47 -7.21
CA ILE A 644 -5.97 -14.24 -8.46
C ILE A 644 -6.21 -13.35 -9.67
N ARG A 645 -7.02 -12.30 -9.53
CA ARG A 645 -7.23 -11.25 -10.53
C ARG A 645 -5.93 -10.61 -10.97
N ASP A 646 -5.20 -10.05 -10.01
CA ASP A 646 -3.91 -9.42 -10.22
C ASP A 646 -2.92 -10.43 -10.80
N GLY A 647 -2.88 -11.65 -10.24
CA GLY A 647 -2.02 -12.73 -10.70
C GLY A 647 -2.27 -13.14 -12.16
N ALA A 648 -3.54 -13.17 -12.59
CA ALA A 648 -3.92 -13.46 -13.97
C ALA A 648 -3.46 -12.36 -14.94
N MET A 649 -3.65 -11.09 -14.59
CA MET A 649 -3.23 -9.94 -15.41
C MET A 649 -1.71 -9.80 -15.44
N ILE A 650 -1.06 -9.84 -14.27
CA ILE A 650 0.41 -9.82 -14.14
C ILE A 650 1.01 -11.02 -14.91
N GLY A 651 0.42 -12.20 -14.76
CA GLY A 651 0.82 -13.43 -15.42
C GLY A 651 0.82 -13.33 -16.95
N GLU A 652 -0.22 -12.79 -17.56
CA GLU A 652 -0.27 -12.62 -19.04
C GLU A 652 0.80 -11.64 -19.54
N GLY A 653 1.03 -10.53 -18.82
CA GLY A 653 2.13 -9.61 -19.12
C GLY A 653 3.50 -10.29 -19.03
N LEU A 654 3.74 -11.07 -17.96
CA LEU A 654 4.97 -11.84 -17.77
C LEU A 654 5.19 -12.87 -18.89
N LEU A 655 4.15 -13.59 -19.29
CA LEU A 655 4.22 -14.58 -20.37
C LEU A 655 4.65 -13.93 -21.69
N ARG A 656 4.07 -12.79 -22.05
CA ARG A 656 4.44 -12.04 -23.26
C ARG A 656 5.86 -11.48 -23.22
N MET A 657 6.34 -11.13 -22.02
CA MET A 657 7.70 -10.65 -21.79
C MET A 657 8.75 -11.76 -21.60
N GLY A 658 8.39 -13.04 -21.79
CA GLY A 658 9.32 -14.17 -21.69
C GLY A 658 9.71 -14.52 -20.25
N ARG A 659 8.79 -14.29 -19.31
CA ARG A 659 8.87 -14.70 -17.89
C ARG A 659 7.85 -15.77 -17.56
N GLU A 660 7.71 -16.75 -18.46
CA GLU A 660 6.89 -17.94 -18.22
C GLU A 660 7.29 -18.72 -16.95
N ASP A 661 8.55 -18.59 -16.52
CA ASP A 661 9.06 -19.17 -15.28
C ASP A 661 8.31 -18.64 -14.06
N VAL A 662 7.96 -17.36 -14.05
CA VAL A 662 7.28 -16.71 -12.92
C VAL A 662 5.78 -17.02 -12.94
N ALA A 663 5.14 -16.99 -14.11
CA ALA A 663 3.72 -17.31 -14.23
C ALA A 663 3.43 -18.77 -13.87
N GLU A 664 4.31 -19.70 -14.27
CA GLU A 664 4.22 -21.11 -13.88
C GLU A 664 4.38 -21.31 -12.36
N GLU A 665 5.35 -20.61 -11.75
CA GLU A 665 5.60 -20.67 -10.32
C GLU A 665 4.38 -20.21 -9.50
N PHE A 666 3.77 -19.10 -9.91
CA PHE A 666 2.53 -18.59 -9.31
C PHE A 666 1.39 -19.59 -9.42
N LEU A 667 1.16 -20.14 -10.62
CA LEU A 667 0.07 -21.10 -10.85
C LEU A 667 0.21 -22.34 -9.96
N ARG A 668 1.42 -22.93 -9.90
CA ARG A 668 1.69 -24.11 -9.06
C ARG A 668 1.46 -23.85 -7.58
N TRP A 669 1.74 -22.62 -7.13
CA TRP A 669 1.54 -22.22 -5.75
C TRP A 669 0.07 -21.87 -5.43
N TYR A 670 -0.63 -21.19 -6.34
CA TYR A 670 -1.97 -20.66 -6.08
C TYR A 670 -3.07 -21.74 -6.18
N ALA A 671 -3.04 -22.58 -7.22
CA ALA A 671 -4.12 -23.54 -7.49
C ALA A 671 -4.48 -24.46 -6.29
N PRO A 672 -3.51 -24.94 -5.48
CA PRO A 672 -3.79 -25.75 -4.28
C PRO A 672 -4.61 -25.06 -3.19
N TYR A 673 -4.76 -23.73 -3.21
CA TYR A 673 -5.58 -22.98 -2.23
C TYR A 673 -7.07 -22.98 -2.55
N GLN A 674 -7.49 -23.59 -3.67
CA GLN A 674 -8.91 -23.79 -3.98
C GLN A 674 -9.62 -24.56 -2.86
N PHE A 675 -10.79 -24.08 -2.43
CA PHE A 675 -11.61 -24.74 -1.43
C PHE A 675 -12.16 -26.08 -1.95
N ASP A 676 -12.47 -27.02 -1.05
CA ASP A 676 -12.94 -28.37 -1.42
C ASP A 676 -14.23 -28.38 -2.26
N ASN A 677 -15.06 -27.34 -2.15
CA ASN A 677 -16.28 -27.19 -2.93
C ASN A 677 -16.03 -26.68 -4.36
N GLY A 678 -14.78 -26.39 -4.74
CA GLY A 678 -14.40 -25.85 -6.04
C GLY A 678 -14.30 -24.32 -6.08
N LYS A 679 -14.69 -23.62 -5.00
CA LYS A 679 -14.53 -22.17 -4.90
C LYS A 679 -13.06 -21.79 -4.99
N VAL A 680 -12.74 -20.84 -5.85
CA VAL A 680 -11.40 -20.23 -5.91
C VAL A 680 -11.40 -19.04 -4.94
N PRO A 681 -10.45 -18.96 -3.99
CA PRO A 681 -10.34 -17.77 -3.13
C PRO A 681 -10.03 -16.53 -3.99
N CYS A 682 -10.50 -15.35 -3.57
CA CYS A 682 -10.14 -14.12 -4.28
C CYS A 682 -8.68 -13.74 -4.07
N CYS A 683 -8.16 -14.01 -2.87
CA CYS A 683 -6.76 -13.82 -2.55
C CYS A 683 -6.23 -14.85 -1.54
N VAL A 684 -4.91 -14.96 -1.52
CA VAL A 684 -4.14 -15.84 -0.63
C VAL A 684 -2.99 -15.03 -0.02
N ASP A 685 -2.78 -15.20 1.28
CA ASP A 685 -1.59 -14.72 1.98
C ASP A 685 -1.13 -15.76 3.02
N ASP A 686 -0.28 -15.35 3.96
CA ASP A 686 0.29 -16.24 4.97
C ASP A 686 -0.77 -16.86 5.90
N ARG A 687 -2.01 -16.35 5.89
CA ARG A 687 -3.16 -16.89 6.62
C ARG A 687 -3.90 -18.00 5.87
N GLY A 688 -3.63 -18.17 4.57
CA GLY A 688 -4.31 -19.12 3.69
C GLY A 688 -5.40 -18.49 2.80
N SER A 689 -6.32 -19.33 2.32
CA SER A 689 -7.38 -18.95 1.37
C SER A 689 -8.37 -17.96 1.99
N ASP A 690 -8.62 -16.84 1.31
CA ASP A 690 -9.62 -15.86 1.73
C ASP A 690 -11.05 -16.31 1.32
N PRO A 691 -12.02 -16.34 2.27
CA PRO A 691 -13.38 -16.80 2.00
C PRO A 691 -14.30 -15.71 1.46
N VAL A 692 -13.85 -14.47 1.24
CA VAL A 692 -14.71 -13.40 0.69
C VAL A 692 -15.21 -13.78 -0.71
N PRO A 693 -16.50 -13.61 -1.04
CA PRO A 693 -17.02 -13.86 -2.38
C PRO A 693 -16.61 -12.76 -3.39
N GLU A 694 -15.76 -13.13 -4.35
CA GLU A 694 -15.52 -12.42 -5.61
C GLU A 694 -15.65 -13.46 -6.75
N ASN A 695 -16.65 -13.32 -7.62
CA ASN A 695 -17.04 -14.43 -8.51
C ASN A 695 -16.24 -14.47 -9.82
N ASP A 696 -15.41 -13.46 -10.10
CA ASP A 696 -14.39 -13.42 -11.18
C ASP A 696 -13.29 -14.47 -11.00
N SER A 697 -12.90 -14.74 -9.74
CA SER A 697 -11.74 -15.54 -9.33
C SER A 697 -11.63 -16.91 -10.01
N HIS A 698 -12.77 -17.54 -10.27
CA HIS A 698 -12.86 -18.87 -10.88
C HIS A 698 -12.41 -18.85 -12.33
N GLY A 699 -12.88 -17.85 -13.08
CA GLY A 699 -12.51 -17.67 -14.48
C GLY A 699 -11.04 -17.28 -14.64
N GLU A 700 -10.52 -16.49 -13.71
CA GLU A 700 -9.13 -16.02 -13.68
C GLU A 700 -8.14 -17.16 -13.42
N LEU A 701 -8.47 -18.11 -12.53
CA LEU A 701 -7.66 -19.32 -12.34
C LEU A 701 -7.61 -20.17 -13.61
N ILE A 702 -8.77 -20.43 -14.24
CA ILE A 702 -8.83 -21.25 -15.46
C ILE A 702 -8.08 -20.56 -16.60
N PHE A 703 -8.22 -19.24 -16.75
CA PHE A 703 -7.47 -18.43 -17.70
C PHE A 703 -5.97 -18.56 -17.49
N THR A 704 -5.50 -18.44 -16.24
CA THR A 704 -4.08 -18.59 -15.90
C THR A 704 -3.54 -19.97 -16.30
N VAL A 705 -4.30 -21.05 -16.05
CA VAL A 705 -3.94 -22.41 -16.48
C VAL A 705 -3.81 -22.49 -18.01
N ALA A 706 -4.78 -21.95 -18.74
CA ALA A 706 -4.78 -22.00 -20.20
C ALA A 706 -3.62 -21.19 -20.79
N GLU A 707 -3.37 -19.98 -20.30
CA GLU A 707 -2.28 -19.12 -20.77
C GLU A 707 -0.91 -19.75 -20.51
N VAL A 708 -0.64 -20.27 -19.30
CA VAL A 708 0.63 -20.97 -19.03
C VAL A 708 0.82 -22.14 -20.01
N TYR A 709 -0.23 -22.91 -20.29
CA TYR A 709 -0.13 -24.00 -21.26
C TYR A 709 0.08 -23.52 -22.70
N ARG A 710 -0.59 -22.44 -23.14
CA ARG A 710 -0.44 -21.88 -24.49
C ARG A 710 1.03 -21.53 -24.80
N TYR A 711 1.74 -21.02 -23.80
CA TYR A 711 3.14 -20.59 -23.93
C TYR A 711 4.17 -21.70 -23.66
N ARG A 712 3.90 -22.61 -22.72
CA ARG A 712 4.84 -23.67 -22.30
C ARG A 712 4.65 -24.99 -23.02
N ARG A 713 3.40 -25.31 -23.37
CA ARG A 713 2.97 -26.62 -23.87
C ARG A 713 3.35 -27.78 -22.94
N ASP A 714 3.46 -27.52 -21.63
CA ASP A 714 3.70 -28.55 -20.61
C ASP A 714 2.39 -29.30 -20.30
N ARG A 715 2.24 -30.47 -20.93
CA ARG A 715 1.07 -31.33 -20.73
C ARG A 715 0.99 -31.90 -19.31
N ALA A 716 2.12 -32.20 -18.67
CA ALA A 716 2.12 -32.79 -17.34
C ALA A 716 1.61 -31.79 -16.28
N LEU A 717 2.02 -30.52 -16.40
CA LEU A 717 1.44 -29.46 -15.59
C LEU A 717 -0.06 -29.30 -15.87
N LEU A 718 -0.48 -29.28 -17.15
CA LEU A 718 -1.89 -29.15 -17.50
C LEU A 718 -2.75 -30.28 -16.89
N GLU A 719 -2.25 -31.52 -16.92
CA GLU A 719 -2.89 -32.67 -16.29
C GLU A 719 -2.98 -32.52 -14.76
N ALA A 720 -1.94 -31.98 -14.13
CA ALA A 720 -1.95 -31.68 -12.69
C ALA A 720 -2.94 -30.56 -12.32
N MET A 721 -3.18 -29.60 -13.21
CA MET A 721 -4.14 -28.50 -12.98
C MET A 721 -5.60 -28.89 -13.28
N TRP A 722 -5.83 -30.02 -13.96
CA TRP A 722 -7.17 -30.44 -14.37
C TRP A 722 -8.20 -30.53 -13.22
N PRO A 723 -7.89 -31.11 -12.04
CA PRO A 723 -8.85 -31.13 -10.93
C PRO A 723 -9.30 -29.73 -10.50
N HIS A 724 -8.39 -28.76 -10.55
CA HIS A 724 -8.70 -27.38 -10.18
C HIS A 724 -9.61 -26.69 -11.20
N VAL A 725 -9.35 -26.91 -12.49
CA VAL A 725 -10.22 -26.43 -13.58
C VAL A 725 -11.61 -27.03 -13.48
N ALA A 726 -11.71 -28.36 -13.32
CA ALA A 726 -12.98 -29.04 -13.21
C ALA A 726 -13.77 -28.63 -11.96
N GLY A 727 -13.08 -28.44 -10.82
CA GLY A 727 -13.66 -27.93 -9.57
C GLY A 727 -14.20 -26.51 -9.71
N ALA A 728 -13.43 -25.62 -10.35
CA ALA A 728 -13.85 -24.23 -10.58
C ALA A 728 -15.07 -24.17 -11.49
N VAL A 729 -15.09 -24.93 -12.60
CA VAL A 729 -16.26 -24.99 -13.48
C VAL A 729 -17.49 -25.55 -12.77
N LYS A 730 -17.33 -26.60 -11.95
CA LYS A 730 -18.44 -27.14 -11.15
C LYS A 730 -19.04 -26.07 -10.23
N TYR A 731 -18.20 -25.33 -9.51
CA TYR A 731 -18.67 -24.28 -8.61
C TYR A 731 -19.31 -23.12 -9.38
N MET A 732 -18.74 -22.71 -10.52
CA MET A 732 -19.35 -21.71 -11.41
C MET A 732 -20.73 -22.16 -11.94
N ASP A 733 -20.89 -23.44 -12.26
CA ASP A 733 -22.18 -24.01 -12.65
C ASP A 733 -23.20 -23.94 -11.48
N GLU A 734 -22.77 -24.26 -10.24
CA GLU A 734 -23.62 -24.12 -9.04
C GLU A 734 -24.08 -22.67 -8.83
N LEU A 735 -23.17 -21.71 -8.94
CA LEU A 735 -23.45 -20.28 -8.80
C LEU A 735 -24.43 -19.76 -9.87
N ARG A 736 -24.16 -19.98 -11.16
CA ARG A 736 -25.07 -19.47 -12.20
C ARG A 736 -26.44 -20.13 -12.15
N LEU A 737 -26.52 -21.40 -11.73
CA LEU A 737 -27.79 -22.11 -11.62
C LEU A 737 -28.61 -21.63 -10.41
N SER A 738 -27.98 -21.14 -9.33
CA SER A 738 -28.71 -20.50 -8.23
C SER A 738 -29.38 -19.20 -8.68
N GLU A 739 -28.80 -18.50 -9.66
CA GLU A 739 -29.40 -17.31 -10.27
C GLU A 739 -30.38 -17.62 -11.41
N ARG A 740 -30.37 -18.84 -11.94
CA ARG A 740 -31.23 -19.27 -13.05
C ARG A 740 -32.62 -19.73 -12.57
N THR A 741 -33.27 -18.95 -11.72
CA THR A 741 -34.58 -19.30 -11.14
C THR A 741 -35.72 -18.40 -11.64
N ALA A 742 -36.95 -18.90 -11.58
CA ALA A 742 -38.13 -18.08 -11.89
C ALA A 742 -38.29 -16.92 -10.91
N GLU A 743 -37.87 -17.10 -9.65
CA GLU A 743 -37.88 -16.06 -8.63
C GLU A 743 -36.93 -14.92 -8.96
N ASN A 744 -35.65 -15.22 -9.28
CA ASN A 744 -34.70 -14.16 -9.63
C ASN A 744 -35.10 -13.47 -10.93
N ARG A 745 -35.61 -14.20 -11.93
CA ARG A 745 -36.17 -13.60 -13.14
C ARG A 745 -37.33 -12.63 -12.84
N ALA A 746 -38.20 -12.98 -11.89
CA ALA A 746 -39.32 -12.14 -11.49
C ALA A 746 -38.88 -10.91 -10.69
N ARG A 747 -37.81 -11.03 -9.89
CA ARG A 747 -37.19 -9.90 -9.18
C ARG A 747 -36.55 -8.92 -10.15
N ASN A 748 -35.74 -9.42 -11.08
CA ASN A 748 -35.15 -8.64 -12.17
C ASN A 748 -34.70 -9.60 -13.29
N ALA A 749 -35.15 -9.36 -14.52
CA ALA A 749 -34.79 -10.20 -15.65
C ALA A 749 -33.28 -10.25 -15.91
N ALA A 750 -32.54 -9.20 -15.54
CA ALA A 750 -31.09 -9.13 -15.68
C ALA A 750 -30.31 -10.00 -14.68
N PHE A 751 -30.93 -10.49 -13.60
CA PHE A 751 -30.23 -11.39 -12.66
C PHE A 751 -30.18 -12.83 -13.17
N TYR A 752 -31.06 -13.19 -14.10
CA TYR A 752 -31.28 -14.58 -14.48
C TYR A 752 -30.04 -15.23 -15.11
N GLY A 753 -29.51 -16.25 -14.44
CA GLY A 753 -28.40 -17.08 -14.95
C GLY A 753 -27.01 -16.44 -14.86
N MET A 754 -26.89 -15.30 -14.17
CA MET A 754 -25.63 -14.59 -13.95
C MET A 754 -24.83 -15.21 -12.80
N MET A 755 -23.56 -14.82 -12.64
CA MET A 755 -22.87 -15.01 -11.37
C MET A 755 -23.59 -14.20 -10.27
N PRO A 756 -23.80 -14.74 -9.05
CA PRO A 756 -24.46 -14.04 -7.96
C PRO A 756 -23.79 -12.73 -7.58
N ALA A 757 -24.54 -11.87 -6.89
CA ALA A 757 -24.03 -10.62 -6.37
C ALA A 757 -22.80 -10.83 -5.46
N SER A 758 -21.72 -10.08 -5.74
CA SER A 758 -20.44 -10.15 -5.02
C SER A 758 -19.85 -8.74 -4.85
N ILE A 759 -18.79 -8.59 -4.06
CA ILE A 759 -18.07 -7.30 -3.99
C ILE A 759 -17.25 -7.03 -5.28
N SER A 760 -17.11 -8.05 -6.14
CA SER A 760 -16.37 -8.07 -7.40
C SER A 760 -14.92 -7.62 -7.22
N HIS A 761 -14.34 -6.97 -8.23
CA HIS A 761 -13.03 -6.32 -8.21
C HIS A 761 -12.96 -5.08 -7.31
N GLU A 762 -13.58 -5.17 -6.13
CA GLU A 762 -13.68 -4.16 -5.07
C GLU A 762 -14.58 -2.95 -5.38
N GLY A 763 -15.13 -2.88 -6.60
CA GLY A 763 -16.06 -1.82 -7.03
C GLY A 763 -17.38 -1.76 -6.25
N TYR A 764 -17.76 -2.85 -5.57
CA TYR A 764 -19.06 -2.98 -4.89
C TYR A 764 -18.93 -3.39 -3.41
N SER A 765 -17.82 -2.99 -2.75
CA SER A 765 -17.57 -3.28 -1.32
C SER A 765 -18.61 -2.69 -0.36
N ALA A 766 -19.26 -1.58 -0.73
CA ALA A 766 -20.34 -0.99 0.08
C ALA A 766 -21.62 -1.84 0.09
N LYS A 767 -21.88 -2.58 -1.00
CA LYS A 767 -23.01 -3.50 -1.16
C LYS A 767 -22.76 -4.41 -2.39
N PRO A 768 -22.75 -5.74 -2.22
CA PRO A 768 -22.56 -6.69 -3.33
C PRO A 768 -23.56 -6.49 -4.49
N MET A 769 -23.09 -6.65 -5.73
CA MET A 769 -23.87 -6.46 -6.97
C MET A 769 -23.59 -7.55 -8.02
N HIS A 770 -24.51 -7.79 -8.97
CA HIS A 770 -24.31 -8.63 -10.16
C HIS A 770 -23.42 -7.89 -11.18
N SER A 771 -22.11 -7.94 -10.94
CA SER A 771 -21.09 -7.25 -11.72
C SER A 771 -20.82 -7.92 -13.07
N TYR A 772 -20.81 -7.16 -14.16
CA TYR A 772 -20.45 -7.69 -15.48
C TYR A 772 -18.96 -8.04 -15.59
N TRP A 773 -18.09 -7.48 -14.73
CA TRP A 773 -16.70 -7.91 -14.56
C TRP A 773 -16.62 -9.42 -14.28
N ASP A 774 -17.31 -9.87 -13.23
CA ASP A 774 -17.34 -11.27 -12.79
C ASP A 774 -17.83 -12.17 -13.93
N ASN A 775 -18.84 -11.72 -14.66
CA ASN A 775 -19.44 -12.49 -15.72
C ASN A 775 -18.57 -12.55 -16.99
N PHE A 776 -17.82 -11.51 -17.34
CA PHE A 776 -16.85 -11.59 -18.45
C PHE A 776 -15.70 -12.54 -18.12
N TRP A 777 -15.21 -12.52 -16.88
CA TRP A 777 -14.22 -13.50 -16.42
C TRP A 777 -14.75 -14.92 -16.38
N ALA A 778 -15.97 -15.12 -15.89
CA ALA A 778 -16.62 -16.43 -15.93
C ALA A 778 -16.74 -16.96 -17.37
N LEU A 779 -17.16 -16.12 -18.32
CA LEU A 779 -17.24 -16.50 -19.73
C LEU A 779 -15.86 -16.86 -20.29
N ARG A 780 -14.82 -16.08 -19.95
CA ARG A 780 -13.44 -16.41 -20.32
C ARG A 780 -13.00 -17.77 -19.77
N GLY A 781 -13.28 -18.02 -18.49
CA GLY A 781 -13.02 -19.31 -17.83
C GLY A 781 -13.69 -20.48 -18.54
N TYR A 782 -14.96 -20.36 -18.91
CA TYR A 782 -15.64 -21.42 -19.67
C TYR A 782 -15.02 -21.67 -21.05
N LYS A 783 -14.62 -20.61 -21.78
CA LYS A 783 -13.92 -20.75 -23.08
C LYS A 783 -12.62 -21.55 -22.89
N ASP A 784 -11.82 -21.17 -21.91
CA ASP A 784 -10.55 -21.80 -21.61
C ASP A 784 -10.70 -23.24 -21.10
N ALA A 785 -11.72 -23.51 -20.27
CA ALA A 785 -12.00 -24.87 -19.80
C ALA A 785 -12.31 -25.84 -20.95
N VAL A 786 -13.03 -25.37 -21.99
CA VAL A 786 -13.30 -26.16 -23.19
C VAL A 786 -11.99 -26.49 -23.92
N GLU A 787 -11.12 -25.50 -24.15
CA GLU A 787 -9.82 -25.72 -24.80
C GLU A 787 -8.92 -26.66 -23.99
N ILE A 788 -8.85 -26.47 -22.67
CA ILE A 788 -8.09 -27.35 -21.77
C ILE A 788 -8.59 -28.79 -21.85
N ALA A 789 -9.91 -28.99 -21.80
CA ALA A 789 -10.51 -30.31 -21.92
C ALA A 789 -10.17 -30.96 -23.29
N GLN A 790 -10.19 -30.18 -24.38
CA GLN A 790 -9.79 -30.66 -25.71
C GLN A 790 -8.30 -31.03 -25.78
N TRP A 791 -7.41 -30.18 -25.25
CA TRP A 791 -5.97 -30.47 -25.22
C TRP A 791 -5.64 -31.74 -24.43
N LEU A 792 -6.41 -32.02 -23.37
CA LEU A 792 -6.29 -33.21 -22.54
C LEU A 792 -7.01 -34.45 -23.10
N GLY A 793 -7.85 -34.31 -24.13
CA GLY A 793 -8.66 -35.41 -24.67
C GLY A 793 -9.83 -35.81 -23.76
N LYS A 794 -10.39 -34.85 -23.00
CA LYS A 794 -11.56 -35.01 -22.12
C LYS A 794 -12.84 -34.67 -22.87
N ASP A 795 -13.17 -35.42 -23.90
CA ASP A 795 -14.24 -35.07 -24.86
C ASP A 795 -15.63 -34.89 -24.23
N GLU A 796 -15.96 -35.66 -23.19
CA GLU A 796 -17.22 -35.52 -22.48
C GLU A 796 -17.30 -34.20 -21.70
N ASP A 797 -16.24 -33.88 -20.95
CA ASP A 797 -16.14 -32.61 -20.23
C ASP A 797 -16.07 -31.44 -21.20
N ALA A 798 -15.36 -31.56 -22.33
CA ALA A 798 -15.33 -30.53 -23.37
C ALA A 798 -16.74 -30.21 -23.90
N ARG A 799 -17.56 -31.24 -24.17
CA ARG A 799 -18.97 -31.05 -24.57
C ARG A 799 -19.81 -30.43 -23.47
N ARG A 800 -19.66 -30.88 -22.23
CA ARG A 800 -20.41 -30.36 -21.07
C ARG A 800 -20.06 -28.90 -20.79
N PHE A 801 -18.77 -28.57 -20.76
CA PHE A 801 -18.27 -27.21 -20.57
C PHE A 801 -18.70 -26.29 -21.72
N ALA A 802 -18.72 -26.78 -22.96
CA ALA A 802 -19.23 -26.02 -24.09
C ALA A 802 -20.73 -25.69 -23.93
N ALA A 803 -21.54 -26.65 -23.45
CA ALA A 803 -22.95 -26.39 -23.16
C ALA A 803 -23.15 -25.34 -22.04
N SER A 804 -22.37 -25.42 -20.96
CA SER A 804 -22.37 -24.38 -19.90
C SER A 804 -21.94 -23.02 -20.44
N ARG A 805 -20.85 -22.96 -21.22
CA ARG A 805 -20.33 -21.76 -21.87
C ARG A 805 -21.40 -21.08 -22.73
N ASP A 806 -22.04 -21.84 -23.60
CA ASP A 806 -22.99 -21.31 -24.58
C ASP A 806 -24.26 -20.82 -23.88
N GLN A 807 -24.78 -21.59 -22.91
CA GLN A 807 -25.93 -21.17 -22.09
C GLN A 807 -25.62 -19.89 -21.28
N PHE A 808 -24.45 -19.83 -20.67
CA PHE A 808 -24.05 -18.67 -19.86
C PHE A 808 -23.82 -17.43 -20.72
N ARG A 809 -23.26 -17.57 -21.93
CA ARG A 809 -23.12 -16.47 -22.88
C ARG A 809 -24.48 -15.89 -23.29
N ASP A 810 -25.44 -16.76 -23.60
CA ASP A 810 -26.80 -16.35 -23.97
C ASP A 810 -27.47 -15.59 -22.81
N ASP A 811 -27.36 -16.11 -21.58
CA ASP A 811 -27.87 -15.45 -20.38
C ASP A 811 -27.20 -14.08 -20.14
N LEU A 812 -25.88 -14.00 -20.28
CA LEU A 812 -25.10 -12.77 -20.13
C LEU A 812 -25.56 -11.68 -21.12
N TYR A 813 -25.71 -12.03 -22.39
CA TYR A 813 -26.13 -11.05 -23.39
C TYR A 813 -27.60 -10.65 -23.21
N ALA A 814 -28.47 -11.58 -22.79
CA ALA A 814 -29.85 -11.28 -22.42
C ALA A 814 -29.91 -10.37 -21.19
N SER A 815 -29.03 -10.57 -20.21
CA SER A 815 -28.90 -9.74 -19.02
C SER A 815 -28.48 -8.32 -19.38
N ILE A 816 -27.42 -8.14 -20.20
CA ILE A 816 -27.00 -6.82 -20.70
C ILE A 816 -28.16 -6.12 -21.42
N ALA A 817 -28.89 -6.83 -22.29
CA ALA A 817 -30.03 -6.28 -23.01
C ALA A 817 -31.21 -5.90 -22.09
N ALA A 818 -31.44 -6.66 -21.01
CA ALA A 818 -32.47 -6.36 -20.02
C ALA A 818 -32.07 -5.15 -19.16
N ALA A 819 -30.86 -5.16 -18.58
CA ALA A 819 -30.35 -4.07 -17.76
C ALA A 819 -30.31 -2.74 -18.53
N THR A 820 -29.85 -2.75 -19.78
CA THR A 820 -29.82 -1.53 -20.62
C THR A 820 -31.20 -0.96 -20.88
N ARG A 821 -32.18 -1.83 -21.18
CA ARG A 821 -33.58 -1.45 -21.39
C ARG A 821 -34.22 -0.90 -20.11
N ASP A 822 -34.05 -1.61 -18.99
CA ASP A 822 -34.67 -1.26 -17.71
C ASP A 822 -34.10 0.05 -17.14
N ARG A 823 -32.83 0.35 -17.43
CA ARG A 823 -32.14 1.57 -16.99
C ARG A 823 -32.24 2.72 -17.99
N GLY A 824 -32.72 2.47 -19.20
CA GLY A 824 -32.79 3.48 -20.27
C GLY A 824 -31.41 3.99 -20.70
N ILE A 825 -30.41 3.11 -20.78
CA ILE A 825 -29.01 3.43 -21.12
C ILE A 825 -28.60 2.80 -22.45
N ASP A 826 -27.58 3.39 -23.09
CA ASP A 826 -27.10 3.02 -24.43
C ASP A 826 -25.65 2.50 -24.45
N PHE A 827 -25.12 2.13 -23.29
CA PHE A 827 -23.78 1.57 -23.07
C PHE A 827 -23.87 0.28 -22.25
N ILE A 828 -22.81 -0.53 -22.23
CA ILE A 828 -22.70 -1.72 -21.37
C ILE A 828 -22.48 -1.27 -19.91
N PRO A 829 -23.41 -1.55 -18.97
CA PRO A 829 -23.28 -1.13 -17.58
C PRO A 829 -22.23 -1.93 -16.79
N GLY A 830 -21.81 -1.39 -15.64
CA GLY A 830 -20.91 -2.06 -14.68
C GLY A 830 -21.59 -3.20 -13.92
N ALA A 831 -22.79 -2.94 -13.38
CA ALA A 831 -23.63 -3.93 -12.72
C ALA A 831 -25.10 -3.87 -13.18
N ALA A 832 -25.79 -5.00 -13.10
CA ALA A 832 -27.20 -5.12 -13.50
C ALA A 832 -28.14 -4.26 -12.63
N GLU A 833 -27.86 -4.16 -11.33
CA GLU A 833 -28.66 -3.43 -10.34
C GLU A 833 -28.55 -1.91 -10.44
N LEU A 834 -27.43 -1.39 -10.93
CA LEU A 834 -27.18 0.05 -10.91
C LEU A 834 -27.34 0.67 -12.29
N GLY A 835 -26.98 -0.06 -13.36
CA GLY A 835 -26.84 0.56 -14.68
C GLY A 835 -25.72 1.61 -14.70
N ASP A 836 -24.77 1.50 -13.79
CA ASP A 836 -23.63 2.39 -13.60
C ASP A 836 -22.66 2.29 -14.77
N PHE A 837 -21.89 3.36 -14.99
CA PHE A 837 -20.95 3.43 -16.08
C PHE A 837 -19.56 2.98 -15.61
N ASP A 838 -19.08 1.86 -16.17
CA ASP A 838 -17.75 1.32 -15.91
C ASP A 838 -17.13 0.76 -17.19
N ALA A 839 -16.45 1.63 -17.93
CA ALA A 839 -15.73 1.22 -19.14
C ALA A 839 -14.51 0.34 -18.83
N THR A 840 -13.90 0.47 -17.64
CA THR A 840 -12.74 -0.32 -17.23
C THR A 840 -13.08 -1.78 -16.97
N SER A 841 -14.31 -2.08 -16.54
CA SER A 841 -14.80 -3.46 -16.51
C SER A 841 -15.11 -3.99 -17.90
N THR A 842 -15.66 -3.15 -18.78
CA THR A 842 -15.99 -3.53 -20.16
C THR A 842 -14.75 -3.90 -20.98
N THR A 843 -13.55 -3.39 -20.65
CA THR A 843 -12.32 -3.78 -21.36
C THR A 843 -12.01 -5.27 -21.25
N ILE A 844 -12.42 -5.92 -20.15
CA ILE A 844 -12.22 -7.37 -19.95
C ILE A 844 -13.00 -8.17 -20.97
N ALA A 845 -14.14 -7.68 -21.44
CA ALA A 845 -14.89 -8.35 -22.50
C ALA A 845 -14.11 -8.40 -23.83
N LEU A 846 -13.21 -7.43 -24.07
CA LEU A 846 -12.32 -7.41 -25.22
C LEU A 846 -11.05 -8.23 -24.98
N ALA A 847 -10.33 -7.93 -23.90
CA ALA A 847 -9.10 -8.62 -23.53
C ALA A 847 -9.01 -8.75 -21.99
N PRO A 848 -8.95 -9.98 -21.45
CA PRO A 848 -8.74 -11.26 -22.16
C PRO A 848 -10.01 -11.88 -22.78
N GLY A 849 -11.21 -11.35 -22.55
CA GLY A 849 -12.49 -12.00 -22.86
C GLY A 849 -12.69 -12.42 -24.32
N GLY A 850 -12.18 -11.66 -25.29
CA GLY A 850 -12.22 -12.02 -26.71
C GLY A 850 -13.62 -12.00 -27.33
N GLU A 851 -14.52 -11.14 -26.84
CA GLU A 851 -15.92 -11.05 -27.28
C GLU A 851 -16.18 -9.90 -28.27
N GLN A 852 -15.12 -9.26 -28.77
CA GLN A 852 -15.21 -8.27 -29.86
C GLN A 852 -15.84 -8.90 -31.11
N GLY A 853 -16.84 -8.23 -31.68
CA GLY A 853 -17.63 -8.75 -32.80
C GLY A 853 -18.72 -9.76 -32.41
N ARG A 854 -18.83 -10.14 -31.14
CA ARG A 854 -19.93 -10.96 -30.59
C ARG A 854 -20.86 -10.14 -29.68
N LEU A 855 -20.30 -9.20 -28.92
CA LEU A 855 -21.06 -8.24 -28.13
C LEU A 855 -21.97 -7.37 -29.02
N PRO A 856 -23.05 -6.78 -28.47
CA PRO A 856 -23.83 -5.78 -29.19
C PRO A 856 -22.96 -4.57 -29.57
N GLU A 857 -22.60 -4.48 -30.86
CA GLU A 857 -21.61 -3.52 -31.38
C GLU A 857 -21.95 -2.06 -31.03
N THR A 858 -23.23 -1.69 -31.10
CA THR A 858 -23.69 -0.34 -30.74
C THR A 858 -23.42 -0.03 -29.27
N LEU A 859 -23.72 -0.95 -28.36
CA LEU A 859 -23.47 -0.74 -26.91
C LEU A 859 -21.97 -0.66 -26.64
N LEU A 860 -21.18 -1.57 -27.23
CA LEU A 860 -19.73 -1.60 -27.08
C LEU A 860 -19.11 -0.27 -27.52
N ARG A 861 -19.45 0.19 -28.73
CA ARG A 861 -18.94 1.45 -29.27
C ARG A 861 -19.38 2.64 -28.43
N ASN A 862 -20.65 2.69 -28.02
CA ASN A 862 -21.16 3.77 -27.18
C ASN A 862 -20.48 3.83 -25.81
N THR A 863 -20.16 2.68 -25.19
CA THR A 863 -19.37 2.63 -23.94
C THR A 863 -18.06 3.40 -24.09
N PHE A 864 -17.28 3.08 -25.13
CA PHE A 864 -15.96 3.69 -25.31
C PHE A 864 -16.02 5.11 -25.88
N GLU A 865 -17.04 5.47 -26.66
CA GLU A 865 -17.25 6.86 -27.10
C GLU A 865 -17.64 7.75 -25.90
N ARG A 866 -18.48 7.24 -24.99
CA ARG A 866 -18.80 7.91 -23.74
C ARG A 866 -17.56 8.07 -22.87
N TYR A 867 -16.77 7.00 -22.68
CA TYR A 867 -15.51 7.07 -21.94
C TYR A 867 -14.58 8.12 -22.54
N TRP A 868 -14.38 8.09 -23.87
CA TRP A 868 -13.52 9.06 -24.55
C TRP A 868 -13.97 10.50 -24.32
N ARG A 869 -15.28 10.79 -24.44
CA ARG A 869 -15.82 12.12 -24.15
C ARG A 869 -15.52 12.55 -22.71
N GLU A 870 -15.81 11.70 -21.74
CA GLU A 870 -15.56 11.99 -20.31
C GLU A 870 -14.06 12.15 -20.00
N PHE A 871 -13.22 11.34 -20.64
CA PHE A 871 -11.76 11.42 -20.58
C PHE A 871 -11.25 12.76 -21.13
N VAL A 872 -11.70 13.17 -22.31
CA VAL A 872 -11.31 14.44 -22.93
C VAL A 872 -11.77 15.61 -22.07
N ASP A 873 -12.99 15.56 -21.52
CA ASP A 873 -13.48 16.60 -20.62
C ASP A 873 -12.61 16.71 -19.35
N ARG A 874 -12.14 15.57 -18.80
CA ARG A 874 -11.17 15.55 -17.68
C ARG A 874 -9.83 16.13 -18.08
N ARG A 875 -9.24 15.65 -19.19
CA ARG A 875 -7.93 16.06 -19.71
C ARG A 875 -7.86 17.56 -19.98
N ASP A 876 -8.91 18.10 -20.61
CA ASP A 876 -8.98 19.49 -21.04
C ASP A 876 -9.51 20.42 -19.92
N GLY A 877 -9.75 19.88 -18.72
CA GLY A 877 -10.21 20.65 -17.56
C GLY A 877 -11.65 21.15 -17.65
N ARG A 878 -12.47 20.57 -18.53
CA ARG A 878 -13.91 20.86 -18.70
C ARG A 878 -14.79 20.15 -17.67
N ARG A 879 -14.26 19.10 -17.03
CA ARG A 879 -14.88 18.39 -15.90
C ARG A 879 -13.98 18.49 -14.68
N GLU A 880 -14.54 18.91 -13.55
CA GLU A 880 -13.85 18.82 -12.26
C GLU A 880 -13.71 17.36 -11.82
N TRP A 881 -12.56 17.04 -11.24
CA TRP A 881 -12.25 15.71 -10.73
C TRP A 881 -11.29 15.84 -9.55
N LYS A 882 -11.43 14.92 -8.58
CA LYS A 882 -10.59 14.84 -7.39
C LYS A 882 -9.43 13.88 -7.63
N ASP A 883 -9.77 12.66 -8.00
CA ASP A 883 -8.89 11.53 -8.23
C ASP A 883 -9.42 10.61 -9.34
N TYR A 884 -8.56 9.72 -9.85
CA TYR A 884 -8.91 8.59 -10.71
C TYR A 884 -7.95 7.42 -10.48
N THR A 885 -8.33 6.22 -10.90
CA THR A 885 -7.48 5.03 -10.82
C THR A 885 -6.76 4.78 -12.15
N PRO A 886 -5.42 4.62 -12.18
CA PRO A 886 -4.71 4.27 -13.40
C PRO A 886 -5.03 2.89 -13.98
N TYR A 887 -5.93 2.10 -13.37
CA TYR A 887 -6.56 0.94 -14.03
C TYR A 887 -7.13 1.29 -15.40
N GLU A 888 -7.50 2.55 -15.64
CA GLU A 888 -7.87 3.08 -16.95
C GLU A 888 -6.82 2.86 -18.05
N LEU A 889 -5.56 2.58 -17.73
CA LEU A 889 -4.51 2.23 -18.70
C LEU A 889 -4.89 1.03 -19.59
N ARG A 890 -5.74 0.12 -19.12
CA ARG A 890 -6.27 -1.00 -19.92
C ARG A 890 -7.18 -0.55 -21.09
N THR A 891 -7.68 0.69 -21.06
CA THR A 891 -8.44 1.26 -22.18
C THR A 891 -7.56 1.50 -23.41
N ILE A 892 -6.24 1.66 -23.23
CA ILE A 892 -5.29 1.81 -24.34
C ILE A 892 -5.33 0.58 -25.26
N GLY A 893 -5.25 -0.64 -24.70
CA GLY A 893 -5.38 -1.87 -25.47
C GLY A 893 -6.75 -2.00 -26.15
N SER A 894 -7.82 -1.56 -25.48
CA SER A 894 -9.18 -1.52 -26.04
C SER A 894 -9.29 -0.58 -27.24
N PHE A 895 -8.71 0.63 -27.15
CA PHE A 895 -8.66 1.59 -28.25
C PHE A 895 -7.89 1.04 -29.44
N VAL A 896 -6.77 0.37 -29.22
CA VAL A 896 -6.03 -0.29 -30.31
C VAL A 896 -6.89 -1.34 -31.02
N ARG A 897 -7.61 -2.17 -30.26
CA ARG A 897 -8.51 -3.21 -30.80
C ARG A 897 -9.73 -2.63 -31.53
N LEU A 898 -10.21 -1.46 -31.13
CA LEU A 898 -11.27 -0.71 -31.81
C LEU A 898 -10.77 0.11 -33.01
N GLY A 899 -9.47 0.08 -33.31
CA GLY A 899 -8.86 0.86 -34.39
C GLY A 899 -8.67 2.35 -34.08
N TRP A 900 -8.80 2.76 -32.82
CA TRP A 900 -8.68 4.14 -32.34
C TRP A 900 -7.23 4.49 -31.96
N ARG A 901 -6.32 4.29 -32.91
CA ARG A 901 -4.86 4.47 -32.71
C ARG A 901 -4.49 5.83 -32.14
N GLU A 902 -4.98 6.91 -32.73
CA GLU A 902 -4.64 8.28 -32.29
C GLU A 902 -5.11 8.53 -30.85
N ARG A 903 -6.33 8.09 -30.52
CA ARG A 903 -6.89 8.20 -29.16
C ARG A 903 -6.08 7.41 -28.13
N ALA A 904 -5.53 6.26 -28.52
CA ALA A 904 -4.65 5.47 -27.64
C ALA A 904 -3.37 6.24 -27.26
N HIS A 905 -2.73 6.92 -28.22
CA HIS A 905 -1.54 7.72 -27.93
C HIS A 905 -1.87 9.00 -27.16
N GLU A 906 -2.97 9.68 -27.47
CA GLU A 906 -3.45 10.83 -26.70
C GLU A 906 -3.75 10.48 -25.24
N ALA A 907 -4.31 9.30 -24.98
CA ALA A 907 -4.57 8.82 -23.64
C ALA A 907 -3.28 8.42 -22.91
N LEU A 908 -2.34 7.74 -23.58
CA LEU A 908 -1.02 7.44 -23.02
C LEU A 908 -0.27 8.72 -22.59
N ASP A 909 -0.26 9.75 -23.43
CA ASP A 909 0.38 11.03 -23.14
C ASP A 909 -0.22 11.74 -21.92
N PHE A 910 -1.52 11.54 -21.67
CA PHE A 910 -2.17 12.01 -20.45
C PHE A 910 -1.66 11.22 -19.24
N PHE A 911 -1.77 9.89 -19.27
CA PHE A 911 -1.41 9.05 -18.13
C PHE A 911 0.08 9.16 -17.76
N PHE A 912 0.99 9.33 -18.72
CA PHE A 912 2.42 9.55 -18.44
C PHE A 912 2.72 10.83 -17.64
N LYS A 913 1.84 11.83 -17.66
CA LYS A 913 2.02 13.06 -16.85
C LYS A 913 1.77 12.81 -15.37
N ASP A 914 1.03 11.75 -15.04
CA ASP A 914 0.64 11.38 -13.69
C ASP A 914 1.55 10.32 -13.05
N GLN A 915 2.66 9.96 -13.73
CA GLN A 915 3.73 9.19 -13.10
C GLN A 915 4.41 10.02 -11.99
N GLN A 916 4.62 9.41 -10.82
CA GLN A 916 5.15 10.13 -9.64
C GLN A 916 6.26 9.35 -8.93
N PRO A 917 7.46 9.95 -8.74
CA PRO A 917 8.02 11.00 -9.60
C PRO A 917 8.10 10.50 -11.04
N ARG A 918 7.86 11.40 -12.00
CA ARG A 918 7.81 11.04 -13.43
C ARG A 918 9.05 10.28 -13.93
N ALA A 919 10.22 10.61 -13.40
CA ALA A 919 11.48 9.99 -13.80
C ALA A 919 11.64 8.51 -13.35
N TRP A 920 10.70 7.98 -12.55
CA TRP A 920 10.69 6.59 -12.09
C TRP A 920 9.70 5.70 -12.86
N ASN A 921 9.06 6.21 -13.93
CA ASN A 921 8.21 5.45 -14.85
C ASN A 921 7.14 4.57 -14.15
N GLN A 922 6.46 5.11 -13.14
CA GLN A 922 5.56 4.33 -12.28
C GLN A 922 4.26 5.05 -11.98
N TRP A 923 3.23 4.27 -11.66
CA TRP A 923 1.95 4.78 -11.17
C TRP A 923 1.58 4.21 -9.80
N ALA A 924 0.86 5.04 -9.05
CA ALA A 924 0.14 4.59 -7.88
C ALA A 924 -1.19 3.94 -8.29
N GLU A 925 -1.89 3.34 -7.33
CA GLU A 925 -3.26 2.85 -7.53
C GLU A 925 -4.26 4.00 -7.75
N VAL A 926 -4.04 5.12 -7.06
CA VAL A 926 -4.91 6.30 -7.13
C VAL A 926 -4.07 7.54 -7.42
N VAL A 927 -4.49 8.31 -8.43
CA VAL A 927 -3.89 9.59 -8.80
C VAL A 927 -4.84 10.72 -8.42
N SER A 928 -4.29 11.79 -7.83
CA SER A 928 -5.04 12.99 -7.45
C SER A 928 -4.67 14.17 -8.33
N ARG A 929 -5.65 15.02 -8.64
CA ARG A 929 -5.44 16.33 -9.30
C ARG A 929 -4.56 17.27 -8.45
N THR A 930 -4.45 16.99 -7.15
CA THR A 930 -3.64 17.76 -6.18
C THR A 930 -2.51 16.89 -5.62
N PRO A 931 -1.46 16.59 -6.41
CA PRO A 931 -0.47 15.56 -6.08
C PRO A 931 0.37 15.84 -4.82
N ARG A 932 0.34 17.05 -4.25
CA ARG A 932 1.02 17.36 -2.98
C ARG A 932 0.10 17.42 -1.77
N LYS A 933 -1.22 17.34 -1.97
CA LYS A 933 -2.17 17.23 -0.86
C LYS A 933 -2.17 15.78 -0.35
N PRO A 934 -1.98 15.51 0.95
CA PRO A 934 -1.95 14.14 1.48
C PRO A 934 -3.23 13.36 1.18
N PHE A 935 -3.07 12.13 0.68
CA PHE A 935 -4.16 11.18 0.42
C PHE A 935 -3.65 9.73 0.37
N PHE A 936 -4.58 8.78 0.39
CA PHE A 936 -4.27 7.38 0.18
C PHE A 936 -4.01 7.13 -1.31
N VAL A 937 -2.81 6.66 -1.66
CA VAL A 937 -2.39 6.36 -3.03
C VAL A 937 -2.33 4.85 -3.31
N GLY A 938 -2.43 4.02 -2.27
CA GLY A 938 -2.26 2.57 -2.36
C GLY A 938 -0.80 2.15 -2.17
N ASP A 939 -0.26 1.45 -3.16
CA ASP A 939 1.17 1.13 -3.29
C ASP A 939 1.78 1.91 -4.46
N LEU A 940 3.09 2.15 -4.41
CA LEU A 940 3.83 2.85 -5.46
C LEU A 940 5.21 2.18 -5.63
N PRO A 941 5.49 1.53 -6.78
CA PRO A 941 4.57 1.26 -7.89
C PRO A 941 3.43 0.30 -7.48
N HIS A 942 2.29 0.39 -8.17
CA HIS A 942 1.20 -0.60 -8.07
C HIS A 942 1.29 -1.63 -9.20
N ALA A 943 1.75 -2.85 -8.92
CA ALA A 943 2.12 -3.85 -9.93
C ALA A 943 0.95 -4.32 -10.82
N TRP A 944 -0.31 -4.28 -10.35
CA TRP A 944 -1.46 -4.53 -11.24
C TRP A 944 -1.62 -3.40 -12.27
N VAL A 945 -1.44 -2.15 -11.86
CA VAL A 945 -1.46 -1.00 -12.79
C VAL A 945 -0.31 -1.11 -13.79
N GLU A 946 0.89 -1.49 -13.32
CA GLU A 946 2.03 -1.76 -14.20
C GLU A 946 1.71 -2.88 -15.20
N SER A 947 1.00 -3.93 -14.78
CA SER A 947 0.58 -4.99 -15.70
C SER A 947 -0.44 -4.51 -16.73
N ASP A 948 -1.40 -3.66 -16.36
CA ASP A 948 -2.37 -3.09 -17.29
C ASP A 948 -1.68 -2.22 -18.35
N TYR A 949 -0.68 -1.45 -17.93
CA TYR A 949 0.20 -0.72 -18.83
C TYR A 949 0.97 -1.68 -19.74
N VAL A 950 1.69 -2.65 -19.19
CA VAL A 950 2.52 -3.61 -19.94
C VAL A 950 1.70 -4.31 -21.02
N ARG A 951 0.54 -4.87 -20.65
CA ARG A 951 -0.35 -5.58 -21.57
C ARG A 951 -0.86 -4.67 -22.68
N SER A 952 -1.28 -3.46 -22.33
CA SER A 952 -1.81 -2.49 -23.29
C SER A 952 -0.73 -1.91 -24.22
N ALA A 953 0.46 -1.66 -23.69
CA ALA A 953 1.61 -1.21 -24.46
C ALA A 953 2.06 -2.29 -25.44
N LEU A 954 2.04 -3.55 -25.04
CA LEU A 954 2.33 -4.68 -25.93
C LEU A 954 1.28 -4.84 -27.04
N ASP A 955 0.01 -4.54 -26.77
CA ASP A 955 -1.06 -4.54 -27.79
C ASP A 955 -0.82 -3.50 -28.89
N LEU A 956 -0.02 -2.45 -28.65
CA LEU A 956 0.41 -1.53 -29.72
C LEU A 956 1.21 -2.26 -30.82
N PHE A 957 2.02 -3.25 -30.41
CA PHE A 957 2.93 -3.99 -31.27
C PHE A 957 2.30 -5.27 -31.80
N ALA A 958 1.70 -6.08 -30.93
CA ALA A 958 1.03 -7.31 -31.35
C ALA A 958 0.01 -7.83 -30.33
N TYR A 959 -1.11 -8.37 -30.81
CA TYR A 959 -2.12 -9.03 -29.97
C TYR A 959 -2.85 -10.16 -30.71
N THR A 960 -3.44 -11.10 -29.96
CA THR A 960 -4.28 -12.17 -30.52
C THR A 960 -5.74 -11.74 -30.65
N ARG A 961 -6.37 -12.14 -31.75
CA ARG A 961 -7.79 -11.88 -32.03
C ARG A 961 -8.56 -13.21 -32.10
N ASP A 962 -9.36 -13.47 -31.07
CA ASP A 962 -10.16 -14.69 -30.93
C ASP A 962 -11.22 -14.87 -32.03
N LEU A 963 -11.72 -13.78 -32.60
CA LEU A 963 -12.83 -13.81 -33.57
C LEU A 963 -12.51 -14.64 -34.81
N ASP A 964 -11.27 -14.54 -35.30
CA ASP A 964 -10.81 -15.17 -36.53
C ASP A 964 -9.45 -15.88 -36.37
N GLU A 965 -9.04 -16.13 -35.12
CA GLU A 965 -7.78 -16.80 -34.75
C GLU A 965 -6.55 -16.16 -35.41
N ALA A 966 -6.44 -14.83 -35.38
CA ALA A 966 -5.34 -14.08 -35.98
C ALA A 966 -4.33 -13.56 -34.94
N LEU A 967 -3.08 -13.35 -35.38
CA LEU A 967 -2.10 -12.53 -34.68
C LEU A 967 -2.00 -11.17 -35.37
N VAL A 968 -2.56 -10.13 -34.76
CA VAL A 968 -2.53 -8.77 -35.30
C VAL A 968 -1.22 -8.11 -34.89
N ILE A 969 -0.53 -7.44 -35.82
CA ILE A 969 0.70 -6.70 -35.59
C ILE A 969 0.58 -5.25 -36.07
N GLY A 970 1.29 -4.36 -35.37
CA GLY A 970 1.42 -2.95 -35.75
C GLY A 970 0.16 -2.09 -35.61
N ALA A 971 -0.92 -2.62 -35.03
CA ALA A 971 -2.21 -1.92 -34.93
C ALA A 971 -2.12 -0.59 -34.18
N GLY A 972 -1.30 -0.51 -33.14
CA GLY A 972 -1.11 0.72 -32.37
C GLY A 972 0.09 1.57 -32.78
N LEU A 973 0.84 1.22 -33.83
CA LEU A 973 2.03 1.98 -34.25
C LEU A 973 1.65 3.25 -35.01
N PRO A 974 2.04 4.46 -34.54
CA PRO A 974 1.89 5.70 -35.29
C PRO A 974 2.68 5.66 -36.61
N GLY A 975 2.15 6.32 -37.64
CA GLY A 975 2.80 6.32 -38.97
C GLY A 975 4.18 7.01 -38.99
N ASP A 976 4.41 7.98 -38.12
CA ASP A 976 5.69 8.68 -37.94
C ASP A 976 6.72 7.85 -37.15
N TRP A 977 6.30 6.80 -36.44
CA TRP A 977 7.23 5.87 -35.82
C TRP A 977 7.96 4.99 -36.84
N LEU A 978 7.47 4.94 -38.08
CA LEU A 978 8.08 4.16 -39.15
C LEU A 978 9.22 4.91 -39.83
N ASP A 979 9.38 6.21 -39.58
CA ASP A 979 10.46 7.00 -40.16
C ASP A 979 11.83 6.64 -39.55
N GLY A 980 12.92 6.91 -40.28
CA GLY A 980 14.28 6.63 -39.82
C GLY A 980 14.57 5.13 -39.66
N GLU A 981 14.92 4.70 -38.45
CA GLU A 981 15.16 3.28 -38.15
C GLU A 981 13.88 2.44 -38.08
N GLY A 982 12.71 3.09 -37.96
CA GLY A 982 11.41 2.44 -37.82
C GLY A 982 11.24 1.73 -36.47
N VAL A 983 10.38 0.72 -36.47
CA VAL A 983 10.06 -0.11 -35.29
C VAL A 983 10.58 -1.52 -35.52
N SER A 984 11.26 -2.10 -34.53
CA SER A 984 11.58 -3.53 -34.53
C SER A 984 11.21 -4.20 -33.22
N VAL A 985 10.71 -5.42 -33.32
CA VAL A 985 10.33 -6.28 -32.20
C VAL A 985 11.10 -7.58 -32.35
N GLN A 986 11.71 -8.05 -31.27
CA GLN A 986 12.46 -9.31 -31.23
C GLN A 986 12.10 -10.09 -29.98
N GLY A 987 11.76 -11.37 -30.16
CA GLY A 987 11.53 -12.30 -29.06
C GLY A 987 10.21 -12.12 -28.32
N LEU A 988 9.31 -11.23 -28.76
CA LEU A 988 8.01 -11.02 -28.13
C LEU A 988 7.23 -12.33 -28.12
N ARG A 989 6.83 -12.81 -26.94
CA ARG A 989 6.21 -14.12 -26.81
C ARG A 989 4.73 -14.05 -27.13
N THR A 990 4.26 -15.01 -27.92
CA THR A 990 2.84 -15.19 -28.26
C THR A 990 2.44 -16.65 -28.02
N PRO A 991 1.13 -16.97 -27.96
CA PRO A 991 0.64 -18.37 -27.94
C PRO A 991 1.12 -19.23 -29.13
N TYR A 992 1.63 -18.58 -30.17
CA TYR A 992 2.09 -19.17 -31.43
C TYR A 992 3.62 -19.26 -31.55
N GLY A 993 4.38 -18.81 -30.54
CA GLY A 993 5.84 -18.78 -30.54
C GLY A 993 6.40 -17.35 -30.43
N PRO A 994 7.74 -17.20 -30.50
CA PRO A 994 8.38 -15.88 -30.51
C PRO A 994 8.10 -15.12 -31.82
N LEU A 995 7.60 -13.89 -31.70
CA LEU A 995 7.43 -12.93 -32.78
C LEU A 995 8.71 -12.09 -32.94
N GLY A 996 9.18 -11.98 -34.18
CA GLY A 996 10.20 -11.04 -34.59
C GLY A 996 9.76 -10.30 -35.86
N TYR A 997 9.83 -8.97 -35.86
CA TYR A 997 9.58 -8.19 -37.07
C TYR A 997 10.30 -6.83 -37.06
N ALA A 998 10.52 -6.29 -38.25
CA ALA A 998 10.96 -4.91 -38.45
C ALA A 998 10.02 -4.22 -39.45
N LEU A 999 9.48 -3.06 -39.08
CA LEU A 999 8.57 -2.24 -39.87
C LEU A 999 9.14 -0.83 -40.00
N ARG A 1000 9.42 -0.41 -41.25
CA ARG A 1000 10.00 0.92 -41.52
C ARG A 1000 9.51 1.50 -42.83
N ARG A 1001 9.51 2.82 -42.91
CA ARG A 1001 9.30 3.59 -44.12
C ARG A 1001 10.64 3.94 -44.75
N ASP A 1002 10.78 3.64 -46.03
CA ASP A 1002 11.94 3.99 -46.85
C ASP A 1002 11.45 4.73 -48.10
N GLY A 1003 11.57 6.06 -48.06
CA GLY A 1003 11.05 6.97 -49.08
C GLY A 1003 9.54 6.79 -49.32
N GLY A 1004 9.17 6.36 -50.54
CA GLY A 1004 7.80 6.13 -50.96
C GLY A 1004 7.27 4.71 -50.66
N ARG A 1005 7.93 3.94 -49.80
CA ARG A 1005 7.56 2.54 -49.49
C ARG A 1005 7.57 2.28 -47.99
N VAL A 1006 6.68 1.39 -47.55
CA VAL A 1006 6.71 0.77 -46.22
C VAL A 1006 7.16 -0.68 -46.40
N ASN A 1007 8.17 -1.09 -45.62
CA ASN A 1007 8.74 -2.42 -45.66
C ASN A 1007 8.50 -3.10 -44.30
N LEU A 1008 7.95 -4.31 -44.33
CA LEU A 1008 7.85 -5.21 -43.19
C LEU A 1008 8.69 -6.45 -43.47
N THR A 1009 9.60 -6.76 -42.55
CA THR A 1009 10.28 -8.06 -42.49
C THR A 1009 9.72 -8.84 -41.31
N LEU A 1010 9.12 -10.00 -41.58
CA LEU A 1010 8.73 -10.99 -40.56
C LEU A 1010 9.80 -12.07 -40.44
N GLU A 1011 10.26 -12.30 -39.22
CA GLU A 1011 11.24 -13.35 -38.91
C GLU A 1011 10.57 -14.73 -38.81
N ALA A 1012 11.39 -15.79 -38.87
CA ALA A 1012 10.94 -17.14 -38.57
C ALA A 1012 10.74 -17.31 -37.05
N GLY A 1013 9.92 -18.28 -36.62
CA GLY A 1013 9.75 -18.62 -35.20
C GLY A 1013 8.30 -18.82 -34.77
N LEU A 1014 7.36 -18.23 -35.50
CA LEU A 1014 5.93 -18.44 -35.26
C LEU A 1014 5.42 -19.70 -35.96
N ARG A 1015 4.56 -20.44 -35.28
CA ARG A 1015 3.54 -21.27 -35.93
C ARG A 1015 2.42 -20.35 -36.38
N VAL A 1016 2.31 -20.09 -37.68
CA VAL A 1016 1.27 -19.19 -38.21
C VAL A 1016 -0.11 -19.67 -37.76
N PRO A 1017 -0.93 -18.78 -37.16
CA PRO A 1017 -2.26 -19.16 -36.70
C PRO A 1017 -3.22 -19.32 -37.89
N GLU A 1018 -4.38 -19.94 -37.68
CA GLU A 1018 -5.33 -20.22 -38.79
C GLU A 1018 -5.81 -18.92 -39.46
N GLY A 1019 -6.02 -17.87 -38.66
CA GLY A 1019 -6.30 -16.51 -39.13
C GLY A 1019 -5.09 -15.76 -39.66
N GLY A 1020 -3.91 -16.36 -39.76
CA GLY A 1020 -2.68 -15.71 -40.23
C GLY A 1020 -2.14 -14.59 -39.33
N VAL A 1021 -1.00 -14.03 -39.75
CA VAL A 1021 -0.46 -12.79 -39.18
C VAL A 1021 -1.10 -11.62 -39.93
N VAL A 1022 -1.68 -10.67 -39.20
CA VAL A 1022 -2.43 -9.54 -39.78
C VAL A 1022 -1.69 -8.24 -39.53
N LEU A 1023 -1.19 -7.60 -40.59
CA LEU A 1023 -0.63 -6.26 -40.53
C LEU A 1023 -1.76 -5.23 -40.64
N SER A 1024 -1.86 -4.33 -39.66
CA SER A 1024 -2.78 -3.18 -39.71
C SER A 1024 -2.09 -1.97 -40.36
N TRP A 1025 -2.78 -1.29 -41.28
CA TRP A 1025 -2.24 -0.12 -41.96
C TRP A 1025 -2.20 1.11 -41.03
N PRO A 1026 -1.04 1.78 -40.87
CA PRO A 1026 -0.88 2.85 -39.89
C PRO A 1026 -1.30 4.24 -40.36
N TYR A 1027 -1.59 4.42 -41.66
CA TYR A 1027 -1.88 5.72 -42.26
C TYR A 1027 -3.37 5.90 -42.60
N PRO A 1028 -3.88 7.15 -42.63
CA PRO A 1028 -5.28 7.44 -42.97
C PRO A 1028 -5.60 7.18 -44.45
N GLN A 1029 -4.63 7.38 -45.35
CA GLN A 1029 -4.79 7.04 -46.77
C GLN A 1029 -4.79 5.52 -46.96
N ALA A 1030 -5.53 5.02 -47.96
CA ALA A 1030 -5.53 3.60 -48.29
C ALA A 1030 -4.12 3.10 -48.67
N PRO A 1031 -3.75 1.85 -48.35
CA PRO A 1031 -2.48 1.27 -48.76
C PRO A 1031 -2.37 1.16 -50.28
N GLY A 1032 -1.18 1.41 -50.83
CA GLY A 1032 -0.93 1.28 -52.27
C GLY A 1032 -0.62 -0.15 -52.70
N ALA A 1033 0.03 -0.29 -53.86
CA ALA A 1033 0.40 -1.59 -54.41
C ALA A 1033 1.24 -2.39 -53.40
N THR A 1034 0.79 -3.60 -53.09
CA THR A 1034 1.37 -4.41 -52.01
C THR A 1034 1.84 -5.75 -52.53
N ARG A 1035 3.02 -6.16 -52.09
CA ARG A 1035 3.62 -7.46 -52.42
C ARG A 1035 4.07 -8.19 -51.16
N ILE A 1036 3.80 -9.48 -51.10
CA ILE A 1036 4.36 -10.43 -50.12
C ILE A 1036 5.31 -11.35 -50.88
N ASP A 1037 6.60 -11.32 -50.55
CA ASP A 1037 7.68 -12.05 -51.23
C ASP A 1037 7.64 -11.88 -52.77
N GLY A 1038 7.36 -10.66 -53.21
CA GLY A 1038 7.26 -10.29 -54.63
C GLY A 1038 5.90 -10.56 -55.29
N GLN A 1039 5.02 -11.35 -54.67
CA GLN A 1039 3.68 -11.66 -55.20
C GLN A 1039 2.65 -10.61 -54.79
N PRO A 1040 1.74 -10.18 -55.69
CA PRO A 1040 0.69 -9.23 -55.34
C PRO A 1040 -0.18 -9.72 -54.18
N ALA A 1041 -0.51 -8.82 -53.25
CA ALA A 1041 -1.39 -9.11 -52.12
C ALA A 1041 -2.47 -8.02 -51.97
N GLN A 1042 -3.60 -8.37 -51.35
CA GLN A 1042 -4.76 -7.49 -51.21
C GLN A 1042 -5.03 -7.15 -49.75
N TRP A 1043 -5.41 -5.90 -49.53
CA TRP A 1043 -5.89 -5.41 -48.24
C TRP A 1043 -7.40 -5.54 -48.13
N ARG A 1044 -7.90 -5.82 -46.93
CA ARG A 1044 -9.33 -5.79 -46.60
C ARG A 1044 -9.50 -4.92 -45.36
N ASN A 1045 -10.30 -3.85 -45.47
CA ASN A 1045 -10.56 -2.93 -44.36
C ASN A 1045 -9.29 -2.39 -43.67
N GLY A 1046 -8.22 -2.14 -44.43
CA GLY A 1046 -6.95 -1.67 -43.88
C GLY A 1046 -6.11 -2.75 -43.18
N GLU A 1047 -6.46 -4.04 -43.35
CA GLU A 1047 -5.70 -5.19 -42.87
C GLU A 1047 -5.11 -6.02 -44.01
N LEU A 1048 -3.87 -6.47 -43.85
CA LEU A 1048 -3.18 -7.40 -44.75
C LEU A 1048 -2.92 -8.71 -44.02
N ARG A 1049 -3.47 -9.81 -44.55
CA ARG A 1049 -3.27 -11.16 -44.01
C ARG A 1049 -2.04 -11.81 -44.65
N ILE A 1050 -1.17 -12.37 -43.80
CA ILE A 1050 0.07 -13.04 -44.14
C ILE A 1050 -0.02 -14.46 -43.59
N ASP A 1051 0.07 -15.45 -44.48
CA ASP A 1051 -0.20 -16.87 -44.23
C ASP A 1051 1.08 -17.71 -43.98
N ARG A 1052 2.26 -17.10 -44.07
CA ARG A 1052 3.55 -17.77 -43.85
C ARG A 1052 4.58 -16.85 -43.20
N VAL A 1053 5.52 -17.45 -42.49
CA VAL A 1053 6.74 -16.80 -41.98
C VAL A 1053 7.98 -17.65 -42.29
N PRO A 1054 9.17 -17.06 -42.51
CA PRO A 1054 9.42 -15.62 -42.64
C PRO A 1054 8.76 -15.04 -43.90
N ALA A 1055 8.56 -13.72 -43.93
CA ALA A 1055 7.95 -13.03 -45.06
C ALA A 1055 8.50 -11.62 -45.22
N GLN A 1056 8.57 -11.14 -46.46
CA GLN A 1056 8.91 -9.77 -46.80
C GLN A 1056 7.71 -9.08 -47.45
N VAL A 1057 7.21 -8.01 -46.83
CA VAL A 1057 6.10 -7.22 -47.36
C VAL A 1057 6.60 -5.85 -47.79
N VAL A 1058 6.25 -5.44 -49.00
CA VAL A 1058 6.51 -4.10 -49.53
C VAL A 1058 5.18 -3.48 -49.91
N VAL A 1059 4.90 -2.29 -49.36
CA VAL A 1059 3.70 -1.50 -49.64
C VAL A 1059 4.14 -0.17 -50.24
N GLU A 1060 3.67 0.17 -51.43
CA GLU A 1060 3.88 1.50 -51.99
C GLU A 1060 2.97 2.51 -51.29
N LEU A 1061 3.53 3.67 -50.91
CA LEU A 1061 2.72 4.78 -50.41
C LEU A 1061 1.98 5.43 -51.59
N PRO A 1062 0.69 5.79 -51.41
CA PRO A 1062 -0.03 6.59 -52.40
C PRO A 1062 0.74 7.89 -52.69
N ARG A 1063 0.79 8.29 -53.96
CA ARG A 1063 1.41 9.56 -54.37
C ARG A 1063 0.63 10.77 -53.91
#